data_AF-A0A4Q3RMC0-F1
#
_entry.id   AF-A0A4Q3RMC0-F1
#
_cell.length_a   1.000
_cell.length_b   1.000
_cell.length_c   1.000
_cell.angle_alpha   90.00
_cell.angle_beta   90.00
_cell.angle_gamma   90.00
#
_symmetry.space_group_name_H-M   'P 1'
#
loop_
_entity.id
_entity.type
_entity.pdbx_description
1 polymer ?
#
loop_
_entity_poly.entity_id
_entity_poly.type
_entity_poly.pdbx_seq_one_letter_code
_entity_poly.pdbx_strand_id
1 'polypeptide(L)'
;REDRYPITDIFDQTPEIPETCQWAIFLRNHDELTLEMVTDEERDYMYKVYAKDPKAKINLGIRHRLAPLMENDRRRIELMNSLLFSLPGTPVIYYGDEIGMGDNFYLGDRDGVRTPMQWSPDRNAGFSDTNPQRLYLPVILDPQYHYESVNVETQRGNTSSLFWFMKRIINMRKKFKAFSRGDMQFIHVENPKVLAFTRSYEDETLLIIANLSKYAQPAEMDLKEFNGYVPVEVFSRNPFPSIKETSPYFFTLAPHSYQWFVLKKQHAEKKTETRYAKLAVEQWEGLFQNEAADVLQSLVLPDYIQRMPWFTGKGKSIHSVSLLAHTPIPLVTKDAEILLIEVSFESGLPEYYQLPVVFLNDEEERDLSGKHPSAIIAQVKLGNENGYLCDAAYVEVFHFTLLQFMVRSKRFMGSGEVIFMAEEEVQRFLQTETELGSRVHATSELQTAIVFNNRFFLKLYRRIDKGLHPDVELTNFLTVAAQGSTTTYAGAIKWRLDNSVFYLAMLEKLEENHGDGHQYMLDRINNYLERILARKRSVISGYPTLGSLVKPVAFDELNDELKEFIGGNGAELARQIGIRLAEIHKALAASIDKDLAPEEFSLHYQRSLFSSMTSLVRETVQVVQGKVDQVPAAYRGEVKAIADKREVILNKLKKIYAKKFDIQKLRTHGNLGLSHVLLTGRDVIIHDFGGNPLKPYSERRLKRSPLRDVAAMVRSFYYVAYEGFFVSPQMPGDEQQELLPFASFWAHYMSNFFMRAYLEETKDAAFIPQEKEDFEILLQTFLLENALHWFNYELTLRPERVVIPLRIIQMIMPSQEREPE
;
A
#
# COMPACT_ATOMS: atom_id res chain seq x y z
N ARG A 1 33.94 1.48 -22.72
CA ARG A 1 34.46 2.86 -22.51
C ARG A 1 33.69 3.62 -21.41
N GLU A 2 32.77 2.98 -20.66
CA GLU A 2 31.93 3.66 -19.64
C GLU A 2 31.25 4.93 -20.18
N ASP A 3 30.81 4.89 -21.44
CA ASP A 3 30.35 6.05 -22.20
C ASP A 3 29.08 5.67 -22.96
N ARG A 4 28.06 6.55 -22.93
CA ARG A 4 26.78 6.38 -23.60
C ARG A 4 26.83 6.61 -25.10
N TYR A 5 27.80 7.40 -25.59
CA TYR A 5 27.83 7.87 -26.97
C TYR A 5 27.76 6.76 -28.02
N PRO A 6 28.52 5.64 -27.92
CA PRO A 6 28.42 4.55 -28.90
C PRO A 6 27.03 3.90 -28.97
N ILE A 7 26.28 3.93 -27.87
CA ILE A 7 24.90 3.39 -27.83
C ILE A 7 23.96 4.37 -28.52
N THR A 8 24.05 5.66 -28.24
CA THR A 8 23.18 6.65 -28.90
C THR A 8 23.47 6.74 -30.40
N ASP A 9 24.75 6.73 -30.78
CA ASP A 9 25.18 6.84 -32.17
C ASP A 9 24.71 5.67 -33.04
N ILE A 10 24.79 4.42 -32.54
CA ILE A 10 24.30 3.27 -33.32
C ILE A 10 22.78 3.29 -33.49
N PHE A 11 22.02 3.80 -32.51
CA PHE A 11 20.57 3.92 -32.63
C PHE A 11 20.18 5.01 -33.64
N ASP A 12 20.93 6.11 -33.72
CA ASP A 12 20.72 7.17 -34.73
C ASP A 12 21.02 6.67 -36.15
N GLN A 13 21.93 5.70 -36.31
CA GLN A 13 22.27 5.08 -37.59
C GLN A 13 21.40 3.88 -37.96
N THR A 14 20.62 3.35 -37.02
CA THR A 14 19.81 2.15 -37.24
C THR A 14 18.56 2.50 -38.07
N PRO A 15 18.30 1.81 -39.20
CA PRO A 15 17.11 2.08 -40.02
C PRO A 15 15.79 1.82 -39.28
N GLU A 16 14.75 2.54 -39.69
CA GLU A 16 13.38 2.32 -39.19
C GLU A 16 12.90 0.88 -39.47
N ILE A 17 12.10 0.33 -38.56
CA ILE A 17 11.57 -1.02 -38.63
C ILE A 17 10.23 -1.00 -39.37
N PRO A 18 10.00 -1.89 -40.36
CA PRO A 18 8.67 -2.08 -40.93
C PRO A 18 7.63 -2.45 -39.85
N GLU A 19 6.37 -2.01 -40.00
CA GLU A 19 5.33 -2.14 -38.96
C GLU A 19 5.07 -3.58 -38.47
N THR A 20 5.35 -4.59 -39.29
CA THR A 20 5.14 -6.01 -38.96
C THR A 20 6.39 -6.73 -38.45
N CYS A 21 7.50 -6.01 -38.27
CA CYS A 21 8.81 -6.58 -37.95
C CYS A 21 9.34 -6.07 -36.61
N GLN A 22 10.36 -6.75 -36.07
CA GLN A 22 11.13 -6.29 -34.91
C GLN A 22 12.61 -6.64 -35.09
N TRP A 23 13.51 -5.77 -34.61
CA TRP A 23 14.92 -6.11 -34.49
C TRP A 23 15.12 -7.18 -33.41
N ALA A 24 15.95 -8.18 -33.67
CA ALA A 24 16.46 -9.05 -32.63
C ALA A 24 17.73 -8.43 -32.05
N ILE A 25 17.76 -8.19 -30.73
CA ILE A 25 18.90 -7.60 -30.04
C ILE A 25 19.69 -8.71 -29.34
N PHE A 26 21.00 -8.67 -29.52
CA PHE A 26 21.95 -9.63 -28.99
C PHE A 26 23.01 -8.92 -28.14
N LEU A 27 23.38 -9.48 -26.99
CA LEU A 27 24.54 -9.01 -26.21
C LEU A 27 25.85 -9.63 -26.70
N ARG A 28 25.74 -10.77 -27.38
CA ARG A 28 26.80 -11.53 -28.05
C ARG A 28 26.12 -12.40 -29.10
N ASN A 29 26.87 -13.04 -30.00
CA ASN A 29 26.36 -14.07 -30.89
C ASN A 29 26.81 -15.47 -30.38
N HIS A 30 26.05 -16.52 -30.71
CA HIS A 30 26.19 -17.89 -30.18
C HIS A 30 27.54 -18.51 -30.48
N ASP A 31 28.06 -18.22 -31.67
CA ASP A 31 29.17 -18.94 -32.30
C ASP A 31 30.48 -18.16 -32.30
N GLU A 32 30.39 -16.82 -32.23
CA GLU A 32 31.48 -15.84 -32.02
C GLU A 32 30.87 -14.43 -32.10
N LEU A 33 31.45 -13.44 -31.43
CA LEU A 33 31.10 -12.04 -31.73
C LEU A 33 31.71 -11.70 -33.11
N THR A 34 30.93 -11.77 -34.18
CA THR A 34 31.39 -11.56 -35.56
C THR A 34 31.79 -10.12 -35.77
N LEU A 35 33.11 -9.84 -35.80
CA LEU A 35 33.65 -8.49 -35.98
C LEU A 35 33.79 -8.11 -37.46
N GLU A 36 33.13 -8.83 -38.36
CA GLU A 36 33.22 -8.61 -39.81
C GLU A 36 32.57 -7.29 -40.24
N MET A 37 31.52 -6.88 -39.53
CA MET A 37 30.69 -5.71 -39.86
C MET A 37 31.15 -4.42 -39.17
N VAL A 38 32.16 -4.49 -38.30
CA VAL A 38 32.74 -3.31 -37.62
C VAL A 38 34.03 -2.87 -38.33
N THR A 39 34.42 -1.62 -38.13
CA THR A 39 35.66 -1.07 -38.69
C THR A 39 36.91 -1.78 -38.14
N ASP A 40 38.03 -1.69 -38.85
CA ASP A 40 39.29 -2.31 -38.40
C ASP A 40 39.75 -1.76 -37.03
N GLU A 41 39.56 -0.46 -36.77
CA GLU A 41 39.90 0.18 -35.49
C GLU A 41 39.02 -0.33 -34.33
N GLU A 42 37.71 -0.47 -34.56
CA GLU A 42 36.79 -1.04 -33.57
C GLU A 42 37.11 -2.51 -33.31
N ARG A 43 37.42 -3.27 -34.35
CA ARG A 43 37.80 -4.69 -34.25
C ARG A 43 39.04 -4.86 -33.38
N ASP A 44 40.10 -4.09 -33.64
CA ASP A 44 41.34 -4.14 -32.86
C ASP A 44 41.10 -3.74 -31.40
N TYR A 45 40.27 -2.73 -31.16
CA TYR A 45 39.83 -2.36 -29.82
C TYR A 45 39.09 -3.51 -29.11
N MET A 46 38.13 -4.14 -29.79
CA MET A 46 37.36 -5.26 -29.22
C MET A 46 38.24 -6.47 -28.91
N TYR A 47 39.20 -6.80 -29.77
CA TYR A 47 40.18 -7.84 -29.47
C TYR A 47 41.04 -7.52 -28.25
N LYS A 48 41.51 -6.27 -28.12
CA LYS A 48 42.34 -5.85 -26.99
C LYS A 48 41.58 -5.92 -25.67
N VAL A 49 40.28 -5.63 -25.68
CA VAL A 49 39.44 -5.58 -24.48
C VAL A 49 38.91 -6.97 -24.10
N TYR A 50 38.37 -7.71 -25.07
CA TYR A 50 37.58 -8.92 -24.82
C TYR A 50 38.29 -10.24 -25.17
N ALA A 51 39.43 -10.21 -25.87
CA ALA A 51 40.21 -11.40 -26.23
C ALA A 51 41.66 -11.30 -25.72
N LYS A 52 41.81 -11.21 -24.39
CA LYS A 52 43.13 -11.10 -23.73
C LYS A 52 44.01 -12.34 -23.97
N ASP A 53 43.41 -13.54 -24.00
CA ASP A 53 44.09 -14.76 -24.43
C ASP A 53 43.99 -14.89 -25.96
N PRO A 54 45.10 -15.00 -26.70
CA PRO A 54 45.08 -15.21 -28.15
C PRO A 54 44.26 -16.42 -28.59
N LYS A 55 44.15 -17.46 -27.75
CA LYS A 55 43.33 -18.66 -28.03
C LYS A 55 41.83 -18.36 -27.98
N ALA A 56 41.39 -17.26 -27.39
CA ALA A 56 39.97 -16.87 -27.43
C ALA A 56 39.55 -16.28 -28.80
N LYS A 57 40.50 -16.05 -29.70
CA LYS A 57 40.25 -15.59 -31.07
C LYS A 57 40.06 -16.78 -32.01
N ILE A 58 39.01 -16.73 -32.83
CA ILE A 58 38.75 -17.68 -33.91
C ILE A 58 38.28 -16.89 -35.12
N ASN A 59 38.87 -17.12 -36.30
CA ASN A 59 38.59 -16.33 -37.50
C ASN A 59 38.60 -14.79 -37.24
N LEU A 60 37.44 -14.13 -37.42
CA LEU A 60 37.21 -12.71 -37.16
C LEU A 60 36.35 -12.48 -35.90
N GLY A 61 36.32 -13.43 -34.96
CA GLY A 61 35.44 -13.39 -33.80
C GLY A 61 36.08 -13.81 -32.47
N ILE A 62 35.27 -13.70 -31.41
CA ILE A 62 35.63 -13.99 -30.01
C ILE A 62 34.71 -15.08 -29.47
N ARG A 63 35.28 -16.18 -28.97
CA ARG A 63 34.54 -17.34 -28.44
C ARG A 63 34.40 -17.30 -26.92
N HIS A 64 33.67 -16.31 -26.42
CA HIS A 64 33.34 -16.21 -25.00
C HIS A 64 31.84 -16.20 -24.74
N ARG A 65 31.43 -16.77 -23.60
CA ARG A 65 30.08 -16.56 -23.04
C ARG A 65 29.98 -15.17 -22.40
N LEU A 66 28.76 -14.73 -22.08
CA LEU A 66 28.53 -13.38 -21.54
C LEU A 66 29.26 -13.15 -20.20
N ALA A 67 29.23 -14.13 -19.29
CA ALA A 67 29.87 -13.98 -17.99
C ALA A 67 31.40 -13.78 -18.11
N PRO A 68 32.14 -14.62 -18.87
CA PRO A 68 33.54 -14.36 -19.18
C PRO A 68 33.82 -13.02 -19.87
N LEU A 69 32.99 -12.59 -20.83
CA LEU A 69 33.13 -11.27 -21.48
C LEU A 69 33.03 -10.10 -20.48
N MET A 70 32.26 -10.28 -19.41
CA MET A 70 32.07 -9.30 -18.34
C MET A 70 33.02 -9.51 -17.15
N GLU A 71 34.04 -10.37 -17.29
CA GLU A 71 34.98 -10.75 -16.21
C GLU A 71 34.28 -11.35 -14.98
N ASN A 72 33.11 -11.97 -15.20
CA ASN A 72 32.18 -12.45 -14.17
C ASN A 72 31.70 -11.38 -13.18
N ASP A 73 31.78 -10.09 -13.54
CA ASP A 73 31.23 -9.01 -12.73
C ASP A 73 29.70 -9.05 -12.80
N ARG A 74 29.11 -9.42 -11.67
CA ARG A 74 27.66 -9.54 -11.54
C ARG A 74 26.92 -8.28 -11.97
N ARG A 75 27.37 -7.10 -11.54
CA ARG A 75 26.64 -5.84 -11.81
C ARG A 75 26.71 -5.48 -13.29
N ARG A 76 27.83 -5.77 -13.96
CA ARG A 76 27.93 -5.60 -15.42
C ARG A 76 27.00 -6.53 -16.17
N ILE A 77 26.94 -7.82 -15.79
CA ILE A 77 26.03 -8.78 -16.41
C ILE A 77 24.57 -8.32 -16.24
N GLU A 78 24.20 -7.88 -15.03
CA GLU A 78 22.86 -7.35 -14.77
C GLU A 78 22.55 -6.08 -15.57
N LEU A 79 23.48 -5.13 -15.65
CA LEU A 79 23.35 -3.91 -16.44
C LEU A 79 23.12 -4.22 -17.93
N MET A 80 23.92 -5.13 -18.50
CA MET A 80 23.80 -5.51 -19.92
C MET A 80 22.44 -6.16 -20.19
N ASN A 81 21.99 -7.07 -19.32
CA ASN A 81 20.66 -7.65 -19.43
C ASN A 81 19.56 -6.60 -19.24
N SER A 82 19.73 -5.64 -18.34
CA SER A 82 18.79 -4.53 -18.17
C SER A 82 18.65 -3.70 -19.43
N LEU A 83 19.75 -3.35 -20.09
CA LEU A 83 19.70 -2.68 -21.38
C LEU A 83 19.02 -3.57 -22.43
N LEU A 84 19.42 -4.84 -22.56
CA LEU A 84 18.79 -5.79 -23.49
C LEU A 84 17.27 -5.84 -23.33
N PHE A 85 16.77 -5.85 -22.09
CA PHE A 85 15.34 -5.94 -21.78
C PHE A 85 14.60 -4.60 -21.76
N SER A 86 15.28 -3.46 -21.89
CA SER A 86 14.65 -2.13 -21.96
C SER A 86 14.73 -1.50 -23.35
N LEU A 87 15.65 -1.93 -24.20
CA LEU A 87 15.82 -1.49 -25.59
C LEU A 87 14.72 -2.03 -26.53
N PRO A 88 14.49 -1.38 -27.70
CA PRO A 88 13.43 -1.74 -28.65
C PRO A 88 13.76 -3.03 -29.42
N GLY A 89 12.79 -3.94 -29.51
CA GLY A 89 12.92 -5.17 -30.29
C GLY A 89 12.73 -6.43 -29.46
N THR A 90 13.13 -7.56 -30.01
CA THR A 90 13.08 -8.86 -29.36
C THR A 90 14.44 -9.17 -28.71
N PRO A 91 14.54 -9.22 -27.37
CA PRO A 91 15.78 -9.59 -26.70
C PRO A 91 16.09 -11.07 -26.93
N VAL A 92 17.32 -11.38 -27.34
CA VAL A 92 17.79 -12.76 -27.53
C VAL A 92 18.82 -13.12 -26.47
N ILE A 93 18.62 -14.28 -25.84
CA ILE A 93 19.49 -14.83 -24.81
C ILE A 93 19.93 -16.23 -25.23
N TYR A 94 21.17 -16.58 -24.94
CA TYR A 94 21.68 -17.92 -25.12
C TYR A 94 21.69 -18.70 -23.81
N TYR A 95 21.39 -20.00 -23.91
CA TYR A 95 21.34 -20.88 -22.75
C TYR A 95 22.62 -20.80 -21.92
N GLY A 96 22.48 -20.83 -20.60
CA GLY A 96 23.57 -20.69 -19.66
C GLY A 96 23.93 -19.24 -19.32
N ASP A 97 23.66 -18.25 -20.19
CA ASP A 97 23.91 -16.84 -19.84
C ASP A 97 23.02 -16.41 -18.66
N GLU A 98 21.81 -16.98 -18.54
CA GLU A 98 20.86 -16.73 -17.45
C GLU A 98 21.31 -17.23 -16.07
N ILE A 99 22.33 -18.09 -16.03
CA ILE A 99 23.01 -18.52 -14.79
C ILE A 99 24.46 -18.04 -14.74
N GLY A 100 24.95 -17.31 -15.74
CA GLY A 100 26.34 -16.84 -15.78
C GLY A 100 27.33 -17.98 -16.02
N MET A 101 26.93 -18.96 -16.83
CA MET A 101 27.75 -20.09 -17.22
C MET A 101 29.03 -19.62 -17.93
N GLY A 102 30.16 -20.24 -17.59
CA GLY A 102 31.45 -19.99 -18.22
C GLY A 102 31.64 -20.73 -19.53
N ASP A 103 32.76 -20.45 -20.20
CA ASP A 103 33.19 -21.15 -21.40
C ASP A 103 34.43 -22.01 -21.14
N ASN A 104 34.78 -22.83 -22.13
CA ASN A 104 36.05 -23.55 -22.19
C ASN A 104 36.72 -23.27 -23.54
N PHE A 105 37.34 -22.11 -23.68
CA PHE A 105 38.03 -21.72 -24.91
C PHE A 105 39.27 -22.60 -25.23
N TYR A 106 39.63 -23.61 -24.44
CA TYR A 106 40.67 -24.57 -24.82
C TYR A 106 40.15 -25.70 -25.73
N LEU A 107 38.83 -25.87 -25.84
CA LEU A 107 38.23 -26.80 -26.81
C LEU A 107 38.49 -26.33 -28.24
N GLY A 108 38.49 -27.26 -29.19
CA GLY A 108 38.64 -26.94 -30.61
C GLY A 108 37.42 -26.18 -31.14
N ASP A 109 37.61 -25.46 -32.25
CA ASP A 109 36.52 -24.79 -32.97
C ASP A 109 35.65 -23.89 -32.04
N ARG A 110 34.33 -23.94 -32.22
CA ARG A 110 33.30 -23.21 -31.45
C ARG A 110 32.81 -23.97 -30.22
N ASP A 111 33.40 -25.11 -29.89
CA ASP A 111 32.87 -26.00 -28.83
C ASP A 111 33.00 -25.42 -27.42
N GLY A 112 33.88 -24.43 -27.23
CA GLY A 112 34.07 -23.77 -25.93
C GLY A 112 32.83 -23.07 -25.37
N VAL A 113 31.88 -22.68 -26.22
CA VAL A 113 30.60 -22.05 -25.82
C VAL A 113 29.39 -22.96 -26.04
N ARG A 114 29.63 -24.22 -26.46
CA ARG A 114 28.61 -25.25 -26.75
C ARG A 114 28.57 -26.37 -25.72
N THR A 115 29.30 -26.20 -24.61
CA THR A 115 29.35 -27.16 -23.50
C THR A 115 27.97 -27.42 -22.89
N PRO A 116 27.72 -28.62 -22.34
CA PRO A 116 26.41 -28.97 -21.79
C PRO A 116 25.91 -28.01 -20.71
N MET A 117 24.60 -27.76 -20.69
CA MET A 117 23.95 -26.92 -19.67
C MET A 117 24.15 -27.49 -18.26
N GLN A 118 24.35 -26.59 -17.29
CA GLN A 118 24.63 -26.95 -15.90
C GLN A 118 23.34 -26.95 -15.07
N TRP A 119 22.70 -28.11 -14.96
CA TRP A 119 21.39 -28.26 -14.30
C TRP A 119 21.50 -28.42 -12.79
N SER A 120 22.40 -29.29 -12.31
CA SER A 120 22.58 -29.61 -10.89
C SER A 120 24.07 -29.80 -10.55
N PRO A 121 24.44 -29.86 -9.25
CA PRO A 121 25.80 -30.22 -8.86
C PRO A 121 26.13 -31.71 -9.06
N ASP A 122 25.19 -32.53 -9.56
CA ASP A 122 25.42 -33.95 -9.76
C ASP A 122 26.36 -34.23 -10.94
N ARG A 123 26.67 -35.52 -11.13
CA ARG A 123 27.49 -36.02 -12.23
C ARG A 123 27.10 -35.40 -13.57
N ASN A 124 28.10 -34.96 -14.33
CA ASN A 124 27.94 -34.25 -15.61
C ASN A 124 26.96 -33.06 -15.52
N ALA A 125 26.98 -32.34 -14.40
CA ALA A 125 26.11 -31.20 -14.13
C ALA A 125 24.61 -31.51 -14.23
N GLY A 126 24.20 -32.77 -14.01
CA GLY A 126 22.81 -33.23 -14.19
C GLY A 126 22.35 -33.32 -15.64
N PHE A 127 23.23 -33.09 -16.63
CA PHE A 127 22.89 -33.19 -18.06
C PHE A 127 22.79 -34.64 -18.56
N SER A 128 23.60 -35.56 -18.00
CA SER A 128 23.63 -36.95 -18.42
C SER A 128 24.18 -37.88 -17.35
N ASP A 129 23.67 -39.11 -17.30
CA ASP A 129 24.16 -40.17 -16.43
C ASP A 129 25.30 -41.01 -17.02
N THR A 130 25.75 -40.71 -18.23
CA THR A 130 26.83 -41.48 -18.88
C THR A 130 28.17 -41.30 -18.17
N ASN A 131 29.13 -42.19 -18.48
CA ASN A 131 30.51 -41.99 -18.05
C ASN A 131 31.02 -40.64 -18.63
N PRO A 132 31.62 -39.74 -17.83
CA PRO A 132 32.10 -38.42 -18.30
C PRO A 132 32.97 -38.47 -19.55
N GLN A 133 33.77 -39.54 -19.73
CA GLN A 133 34.63 -39.73 -20.92
C GLN A 133 33.86 -40.03 -22.21
N ARG A 134 32.57 -40.39 -22.11
CA ARG A 134 31.67 -40.64 -23.24
C ARG A 134 30.85 -39.42 -23.64
N LEU A 135 30.98 -38.30 -22.92
CA LEU A 135 30.33 -37.06 -23.33
C LEU A 135 30.95 -36.56 -24.62
N TYR A 136 30.11 -36.08 -25.54
CA TYR A 136 30.58 -35.46 -26.78
C TYR A 136 31.40 -34.18 -26.49
N LEU A 137 30.92 -33.35 -25.55
CA LEU A 137 31.66 -32.20 -25.00
C LEU A 137 31.69 -32.25 -23.47
N PRO A 138 32.79 -31.83 -22.84
CA PRO A 138 32.90 -31.82 -21.39
C PRO A 138 32.04 -30.72 -20.76
N VAL A 139 31.66 -30.90 -19.50
CA VAL A 139 31.12 -29.84 -18.64
C VAL A 139 32.21 -28.84 -18.24
N ILE A 140 31.83 -27.66 -17.75
CA ILE A 140 32.81 -26.66 -17.31
C ILE A 140 33.33 -27.03 -15.91
N LEU A 141 34.65 -27.23 -15.84
CA LEU A 141 35.39 -27.55 -14.62
C LEU A 141 36.26 -26.38 -14.14
N ASP A 142 36.18 -25.22 -14.79
CA ASP A 142 36.90 -24.03 -14.36
C ASP A 142 36.44 -23.62 -12.96
N PRO A 143 37.33 -23.36 -11.98
CA PRO A 143 36.93 -23.04 -10.61
C PRO A 143 36.00 -21.83 -10.48
N GLN A 144 36.10 -20.84 -11.39
CA GLN A 144 35.25 -19.65 -11.39
C GLN A 144 33.83 -19.95 -11.89
N TYR A 145 33.66 -20.97 -12.74
CA TYR A 145 32.40 -21.30 -13.41
C TYR A 145 31.94 -22.75 -13.20
N HIS A 146 32.51 -23.42 -12.19
CA HIS A 146 32.35 -24.85 -11.96
C HIS A 146 30.88 -25.22 -11.83
N TYR A 147 30.46 -26.32 -12.46
CA TYR A 147 29.05 -26.69 -12.47
C TYR A 147 28.45 -26.95 -11.08
N GLU A 148 29.26 -27.31 -10.08
CA GLU A 148 28.76 -27.50 -8.70
C GLU A 148 28.28 -26.19 -8.05
N SER A 149 28.86 -25.04 -8.43
CA SER A 149 28.50 -23.72 -7.89
C SER A 149 27.60 -22.92 -8.86
N VAL A 150 27.85 -23.02 -10.16
CA VAL A 150 27.11 -22.34 -11.22
C VAL A 150 26.16 -23.31 -11.90
N ASN A 151 25.04 -23.65 -11.26
CA ASN A 151 23.99 -24.47 -11.89
C ASN A 151 22.59 -23.99 -11.54
N VAL A 152 21.61 -24.49 -12.30
CA VAL A 152 20.20 -24.12 -12.15
C VAL A 152 19.66 -24.47 -10.77
N GLU A 153 19.92 -25.66 -10.23
CA GLU A 153 19.43 -26.07 -8.91
C GLU A 153 19.95 -25.17 -7.78
N THR A 154 21.26 -24.95 -7.72
CA THR A 154 21.91 -24.07 -6.73
C THR A 154 21.39 -22.64 -6.84
N GLN A 155 21.29 -22.08 -8.05
CA GLN A 155 20.81 -20.71 -8.24
C GLN A 155 19.32 -20.55 -7.99
N ARG A 156 18.50 -21.57 -8.28
CA ARG A 156 17.08 -21.57 -7.96
C ARG A 156 16.84 -21.51 -6.46
N GLY A 157 17.69 -22.12 -5.64
CA GLY A 157 17.62 -22.04 -4.18
C GLY A 157 18.02 -20.69 -3.57
N ASN A 158 18.67 -19.80 -4.33
CA ASN A 158 19.14 -18.49 -3.85
C ASN A 158 18.44 -17.35 -4.59
N THR A 159 17.49 -16.64 -3.97
CA THR A 159 16.69 -15.57 -4.62
C THR A 159 17.49 -14.35 -5.07
N SER A 160 18.74 -14.22 -4.63
CA SER A 160 19.67 -13.16 -5.08
C SER A 160 20.53 -13.58 -6.28
N SER A 161 20.30 -14.78 -6.85
CA SER A 161 21.09 -15.34 -7.96
C SER A 161 20.79 -14.72 -9.34
N LEU A 162 21.52 -15.14 -10.39
CA LEU A 162 21.32 -14.63 -11.77
C LEU A 162 20.01 -15.11 -12.33
N PHE A 163 19.71 -16.37 -12.05
CA PHE A 163 18.46 -16.99 -12.38
C PHE A 163 17.26 -16.14 -11.92
N TRP A 164 17.23 -15.73 -10.65
CA TRP A 164 16.12 -14.93 -10.12
C TRP A 164 16.09 -13.50 -10.63
N PHE A 165 17.26 -12.88 -10.82
CA PHE A 165 17.36 -11.62 -11.53
C PHE A 165 16.73 -11.68 -12.93
N MET A 166 17.11 -12.69 -13.71
CA MET A 166 16.63 -12.89 -15.08
C MET A 166 15.12 -13.13 -15.09
N LYS A 167 14.61 -13.96 -14.17
CA LYS A 167 13.15 -14.17 -14.03
C LYS A 167 12.43 -12.85 -13.73
N ARG A 168 12.94 -12.04 -12.77
CA ARG A 168 12.35 -10.75 -12.40
C ARG A 168 12.31 -9.77 -13.57
N ILE A 169 13.42 -9.62 -14.29
CA ILE A 169 13.50 -8.63 -15.38
C ILE A 169 12.66 -9.03 -16.60
N ILE A 170 12.60 -10.33 -16.94
CA ILE A 170 11.72 -10.85 -17.98
C ILE A 170 10.25 -10.62 -17.62
N ASN A 171 9.87 -10.92 -16.38
CA ASN A 171 8.49 -10.73 -15.93
C ASN A 171 8.11 -9.25 -15.92
N MET A 172 9.04 -8.36 -15.54
CA MET A 172 8.79 -6.93 -15.58
C MET A 172 8.62 -6.42 -17.01
N ARG A 173 9.44 -6.88 -17.96
CA ARG A 173 9.27 -6.56 -19.39
C ARG A 173 7.90 -7.00 -19.91
N LYS A 174 7.42 -8.19 -19.53
CA LYS A 174 6.09 -8.71 -19.94
C LYS A 174 4.93 -7.88 -19.40
N LYS A 175 5.12 -7.22 -18.25
CA LYS A 175 4.07 -6.46 -17.57
C LYS A 175 3.78 -5.11 -18.24
N PHE A 176 4.80 -4.50 -18.84
CA PHE A 176 4.69 -3.17 -19.46
C PHE A 176 4.79 -3.29 -20.99
N LYS A 177 3.71 -2.90 -21.68
CA LYS A 177 3.66 -2.98 -23.14
C LYS A 177 4.69 -2.05 -23.80
N ALA A 178 5.03 -0.94 -23.18
CA ALA A 178 5.99 0.06 -23.67
C ALA A 178 7.39 -0.51 -23.95
N PHE A 179 7.84 -1.52 -23.21
CA PHE A 179 9.10 -2.19 -23.51
C PHE A 179 9.06 -3.01 -24.81
N SER A 180 7.88 -3.53 -25.18
CA SER A 180 7.71 -4.39 -26.36
C SER A 180 7.28 -3.64 -27.61
N ARG A 181 6.42 -2.63 -27.46
CA ARG A 181 5.75 -1.91 -28.55
C ARG A 181 5.94 -0.40 -28.50
N GLY A 182 6.48 0.13 -27.40
CA GLY A 182 6.64 1.57 -27.24
C GLY A 182 7.75 2.14 -28.09
N ASP A 183 7.72 3.46 -28.22
CA ASP A 183 8.81 4.24 -28.80
C ASP A 183 10.07 4.22 -27.92
N MET A 184 11.12 4.90 -28.36
CA MET A 184 12.30 5.17 -27.56
C MET A 184 12.79 6.59 -27.82
N GLN A 185 12.95 7.39 -26.77
CA GLN A 185 13.50 8.73 -26.87
C GLN A 185 14.62 8.92 -25.85
N PHE A 186 15.82 9.27 -26.31
CA PHE A 186 16.94 9.55 -25.41
C PHE A 186 16.72 10.86 -24.65
N ILE A 187 16.98 10.84 -23.34
CA ILE A 187 17.01 12.04 -22.52
C ILE A 187 18.44 12.56 -22.48
N HIS A 188 18.61 13.85 -22.74
CA HIS A 188 19.92 14.47 -22.61
C HIS A 188 20.36 14.50 -21.14
N VAL A 189 21.53 13.93 -20.87
CA VAL A 189 22.20 13.98 -19.58
C VAL A 189 23.61 14.49 -19.81
N GLU A 190 24.02 15.53 -19.07
CA GLU A 190 25.36 16.12 -19.20
C GLU A 190 26.45 15.11 -18.85
N ASN A 191 26.19 14.21 -17.89
CA ASN A 191 27.12 13.15 -17.52
C ASN A 191 27.17 12.06 -18.63
N PRO A 192 28.29 11.92 -19.37
CA PRO A 192 28.38 10.97 -20.49
C PRO A 192 28.38 9.50 -20.04
N LYS A 193 28.59 9.24 -18.75
CA LYS A 193 28.58 7.90 -18.16
C LYS A 193 27.18 7.36 -17.86
N VAL A 194 26.16 8.21 -17.98
CA VAL A 194 24.77 7.88 -17.67
C VAL A 194 23.94 7.87 -18.95
N LEU A 195 23.35 6.73 -19.26
CA LEU A 195 22.38 6.59 -20.34
C LEU A 195 20.97 6.74 -19.77
N ALA A 196 20.15 7.61 -20.36
CA ALA A 196 18.76 7.79 -19.97
C ALA A 196 17.86 7.87 -21.21
N PHE A 197 16.69 7.23 -21.14
CA PHE A 197 15.70 7.27 -22.20
C PHE A 197 14.31 6.94 -21.68
N THR A 198 13.29 7.34 -22.43
CA THR A 198 11.90 6.97 -22.20
C THR A 198 11.43 5.90 -23.16
N ARG A 199 10.39 5.18 -22.75
CA ARG A 199 9.62 4.23 -23.56
C ARG A 199 8.15 4.56 -23.38
N SER A 200 7.44 4.91 -24.45
CA SER A 200 6.03 5.32 -24.39
C SER A 200 5.18 4.46 -25.31
N TYR A 201 4.06 3.97 -24.81
CA TYR A 201 3.05 3.24 -25.57
C TYR A 201 1.66 3.52 -25.00
N GLU A 202 0.77 4.12 -25.80
CA GLU A 202 -0.55 4.56 -25.33
C GLU A 202 -0.41 5.47 -24.08
N ASP A 203 -1.09 5.13 -22.97
CA ASP A 203 -1.04 5.89 -21.71
C ASP A 203 0.13 5.45 -20.78
N GLU A 204 1.00 4.56 -21.24
CA GLU A 204 2.11 4.00 -20.45
C GLU A 204 3.44 4.64 -20.85
N THR A 205 4.07 5.37 -19.93
CA THR A 205 5.41 5.92 -20.12
C THR A 205 6.37 5.40 -19.06
N LEU A 206 7.51 4.87 -19.50
CA LEU A 206 8.60 4.42 -18.65
C LEU A 206 9.81 5.32 -18.81
N LEU A 207 10.55 5.51 -17.72
CA LEU A 207 11.84 6.18 -17.67
C LEU A 207 12.91 5.17 -17.26
N ILE A 208 13.95 5.01 -18.09
CA ILE A 208 15.05 4.09 -17.87
C ILE A 208 16.32 4.90 -17.70
N ILE A 209 17.07 4.60 -16.65
CA ILE A 209 18.32 5.25 -16.31
C ILE A 209 19.38 4.17 -16.04
N ALA A 210 20.54 4.27 -16.66
CA ALA A 210 21.61 3.29 -16.56
C ALA A 210 22.96 3.99 -16.32
N ASN A 211 23.65 3.59 -15.26
CA ASN A 211 25.02 4.00 -15.00
C ASN A 211 25.99 3.01 -15.67
N LEU A 212 26.74 3.46 -16.67
CA LEU A 212 27.71 2.65 -17.40
C LEU A 212 29.10 2.60 -16.72
N SER A 213 29.28 3.35 -15.64
CA SER A 213 30.53 3.48 -14.89
C SER A 213 30.66 2.45 -13.78
N LYS A 214 31.89 2.05 -13.49
CA LYS A 214 32.24 1.26 -12.30
C LYS A 214 32.24 2.08 -10.99
N TYR A 215 31.94 3.37 -11.05
CA TYR A 215 31.82 4.26 -9.90
C TYR A 215 30.40 4.81 -9.79
N ALA A 216 30.02 5.26 -8.59
CA ALA A 216 28.75 5.97 -8.40
C ALA A 216 28.72 7.24 -9.27
N GLN A 217 27.57 7.55 -9.86
CA GLN A 217 27.40 8.71 -10.73
C GLN A 217 26.17 9.53 -10.32
N PRO A 218 26.29 10.87 -10.24
CA PRO A 218 25.14 11.75 -10.22
C PRO A 218 24.58 11.93 -11.64
N ALA A 219 23.27 12.15 -11.74
CA ALA A 219 22.61 12.51 -12.98
C ALA A 219 21.52 13.56 -12.70
N GLU A 220 21.63 14.70 -13.37
CA GLU A 220 20.56 15.69 -13.47
C GLU A 220 19.87 15.51 -14.82
N MET A 221 18.54 15.40 -14.80
CA MET A 221 17.73 15.15 -15.98
C MET A 221 16.67 16.23 -16.12
N ASP A 222 16.57 16.82 -17.31
CA ASP A 222 15.44 17.68 -17.64
C ASP A 222 14.23 16.79 -17.98
N LEU A 223 13.29 16.71 -17.04
CA LEU A 223 12.04 15.96 -17.17
C LEU A 223 10.82 16.88 -17.25
N LYS A 224 10.98 18.15 -17.64
CA LYS A 224 9.89 19.14 -17.65
C LYS A 224 8.64 18.70 -18.41
N GLU A 225 8.80 17.92 -19.47
CA GLU A 225 7.68 17.35 -20.24
C GLU A 225 6.77 16.45 -19.39
N PHE A 226 7.31 15.90 -18.30
CA PHE A 226 6.61 15.06 -17.33
C PHE A 226 6.26 15.83 -16.05
N ASN A 227 6.10 17.15 -16.11
CA ASN A 227 5.65 17.96 -14.97
C ASN A 227 4.35 17.39 -14.37
N GLY A 228 4.31 17.24 -13.04
CA GLY A 228 3.19 16.66 -12.31
C GLY A 228 3.09 15.13 -12.44
N TYR A 229 4.06 14.45 -13.05
CA TYR A 229 4.18 13.00 -12.96
C TYR A 229 4.97 12.61 -11.71
N VAL A 230 4.64 11.45 -11.16
CA VAL A 230 5.35 10.81 -10.05
C VAL A 230 6.09 9.60 -10.65
N PRO A 231 7.44 9.59 -10.65
CA PRO A 231 8.20 8.40 -11.01
C PRO A 231 7.96 7.34 -9.94
N VAL A 232 7.49 6.16 -10.34
CA VAL A 232 7.31 5.03 -9.44
C VAL A 232 8.26 3.92 -9.87
N GLU A 233 9.19 3.55 -9.01
CA GLU A 233 10.20 2.54 -9.34
C GLU A 233 9.50 1.18 -9.56
N VAL A 234 9.74 0.51 -10.69
CA VAL A 234 8.88 -0.60 -11.15
C VAL A 234 9.03 -1.88 -10.32
N PHE A 235 10.19 -2.12 -9.71
CA PHE A 235 10.45 -3.34 -8.93
C PHE A 235 9.89 -3.25 -7.51
N SER A 236 10.14 -2.14 -6.82
CA SER A 236 9.73 -1.86 -5.43
C SER A 236 8.36 -1.20 -5.33
N ARG A 237 7.90 -0.54 -6.41
CA ARG A 237 6.68 0.29 -6.45
C ARG A 237 6.74 1.54 -5.58
N ASN A 238 7.92 1.89 -5.09
CA ASN A 238 8.09 3.08 -4.28
C ASN A 238 7.91 4.33 -5.15
N PRO A 239 7.00 5.24 -4.77
CA PRO A 239 6.88 6.52 -5.44
C PRO A 239 8.05 7.42 -5.05
N PHE A 240 8.61 8.09 -6.03
CA PHE A 240 9.62 9.13 -5.86
C PHE A 240 8.94 10.50 -5.83
N PRO A 241 9.63 11.57 -5.39
CA PRO A 241 9.07 12.93 -5.46
C PRO A 241 8.49 13.27 -6.84
N SER A 242 7.44 14.08 -6.87
CA SER A 242 6.85 14.51 -8.15
C SER A 242 7.84 15.35 -8.96
N ILE A 243 7.80 15.18 -10.28
CA ILE A 243 8.58 15.98 -11.22
C ILE A 243 8.00 17.40 -11.25
N LYS A 244 8.87 18.39 -11.02
CA LYS A 244 8.54 19.81 -11.00
C LYS A 244 9.04 20.49 -12.27
N GLU A 245 8.31 21.49 -12.75
CA GLU A 245 8.68 22.28 -13.93
C GLU A 245 9.96 23.12 -13.73
N THR A 246 10.22 23.56 -12.51
CA THR A 246 11.23 24.59 -12.21
C THR A 246 12.62 24.05 -11.90
N SER A 247 12.81 22.74 -11.77
CA SER A 247 14.10 22.14 -11.38
C SER A 247 14.37 20.82 -12.10
N PRO A 248 15.62 20.58 -12.57
CA PRO A 248 16.00 19.27 -13.08
C PRO A 248 15.86 18.21 -11.99
N TYR A 249 15.54 16.98 -12.41
CA TYR A 249 15.34 15.87 -11.50
C TYR A 249 16.68 15.18 -11.22
N PHE A 250 17.06 15.09 -9.94
CA PHE A 250 18.36 14.57 -9.52
C PHE A 250 18.30 13.08 -9.16
N PHE A 251 19.20 12.28 -9.71
CA PHE A 251 19.38 10.87 -9.39
C PHE A 251 20.80 10.57 -8.91
N THR A 252 20.91 9.69 -7.91
CA THR A 252 22.18 9.10 -7.47
C THR A 252 22.21 7.63 -7.86
N LEU A 253 23.17 7.24 -8.70
CA LEU A 253 23.26 5.89 -9.25
C LEU A 253 24.50 5.16 -8.71
N ALA A 254 24.32 3.95 -8.20
CA ALA A 254 25.42 3.07 -7.78
C ALA A 254 26.22 2.55 -8.99
N PRO A 255 27.46 2.03 -8.79
CA PRO A 255 28.26 1.43 -9.86
C PRO A 255 27.51 0.39 -10.69
N HIS A 256 27.55 0.51 -12.02
CA HIS A 256 26.85 -0.36 -12.98
C HIS A 256 25.36 -0.60 -12.66
N SER A 257 24.71 0.32 -11.94
CA SER A 257 23.30 0.20 -11.58
C SER A 257 22.40 0.74 -12.68
N TYR A 258 21.13 0.37 -12.60
CA TYR A 258 20.07 0.88 -13.45
C TYR A 258 18.80 1.06 -12.62
N GLN A 259 17.92 1.93 -13.08
CA GLN A 259 16.63 2.22 -12.46
C GLN A 259 15.57 2.32 -13.55
N TRP A 260 14.44 1.66 -13.33
CA TRP A 260 13.28 1.69 -14.22
C TRP A 260 12.12 2.30 -13.45
N PHE A 261 11.52 3.34 -14.00
CA PHE A 261 10.36 4.02 -13.42
C PHE A 261 9.19 3.93 -14.38
N VAL A 262 7.99 3.73 -13.85
CA VAL A 262 6.76 4.10 -14.54
C VAL A 262 6.41 5.52 -14.15
N LEU A 263 6.25 6.40 -15.14
CA LEU A 263 5.82 7.76 -14.91
C LEU A 263 4.31 7.76 -14.80
N LYS A 264 3.80 7.86 -13.58
CA LYS A 264 2.36 7.98 -13.35
C LYS A 264 2.01 9.45 -13.33
N LYS A 265 1.13 9.87 -14.22
CA LYS A 265 0.52 11.19 -14.10
C LYS A 265 -0.13 11.23 -12.73
N GLN A 266 0.32 12.13 -11.86
CA GLN A 266 -0.50 12.47 -10.71
C GLN A 266 -1.83 12.85 -11.34
N HIS A 267 -2.93 12.22 -10.92
CA HIS A 267 -4.22 12.78 -11.26
C HIS A 267 -4.23 14.18 -10.63
N ALA A 268 -3.75 15.17 -11.36
CA ALA A 268 -4.42 16.43 -11.44
C ALA A 268 -5.85 16.00 -11.72
N GLU A 269 -6.73 16.18 -10.74
CA GLU A 269 -8.13 16.40 -11.03
C GLU A 269 -8.15 17.13 -12.37
N LYS A 270 -8.77 16.51 -13.38
CA LYS A 270 -8.79 17.08 -14.73
C LYS A 270 -9.01 18.58 -14.54
N LYS A 271 -8.06 19.41 -15.00
CA LYS A 271 -8.37 20.78 -15.41
C LYS A 271 -9.31 20.67 -16.62
N THR A 272 -10.49 20.09 -16.41
CA THR A 272 -11.72 20.70 -16.87
C THR A 272 -11.54 22.17 -16.53
N GLU A 273 -11.78 23.08 -17.46
CA GLU A 273 -11.99 24.47 -17.08
C GLU A 273 -13.14 24.46 -16.05
N THR A 274 -12.79 24.33 -14.77
CA THR A 274 -13.76 24.23 -13.71
C THR A 274 -14.33 25.62 -13.63
N ARG A 275 -15.48 25.82 -14.25
CA ARG A 275 -16.21 27.07 -14.17
C ARG A 275 -16.70 27.18 -12.73
N TYR A 276 -15.87 27.78 -11.88
CA TYR A 276 -16.24 28.09 -10.52
C TYR A 276 -17.48 28.98 -10.54
N ALA A 277 -18.46 28.66 -9.70
CA ALA A 277 -19.57 29.54 -9.45
C ALA A 277 -19.03 30.91 -8.98
N LYS A 278 -19.72 31.97 -9.40
CA LYS A 278 -19.35 33.36 -9.09
C LYS A 278 -20.31 33.92 -8.05
N LEU A 279 -19.77 34.47 -6.98
CA LEU A 279 -20.49 35.18 -5.93
C LEU A 279 -20.05 36.64 -5.92
N ALA A 280 -20.95 37.55 -5.58
CA ALA A 280 -20.64 38.96 -5.40
C ALA A 280 -21.32 39.47 -4.13
N VAL A 281 -20.54 40.05 -3.22
CA VAL A 281 -21.00 40.62 -1.95
C VAL A 281 -20.20 41.88 -1.63
N GLU A 282 -20.78 42.82 -0.90
CA GLU A 282 -20.06 44.03 -0.46
C GLU A 282 -19.14 43.78 0.74
N GLN A 283 -19.53 42.86 1.63
CA GLN A 283 -18.83 42.53 2.88
C GLN A 283 -18.75 41.02 3.08
N TRP A 284 -17.76 40.56 3.84
CA TRP A 284 -17.41 39.14 3.99
C TRP A 284 -18.56 38.34 4.61
N GLU A 285 -19.20 38.92 5.62
CA GLU A 285 -20.37 38.37 6.33
C GLU A 285 -21.57 38.17 5.40
N GLY A 286 -21.64 38.94 4.31
CA GLY A 286 -22.67 38.85 3.30
C GLY A 286 -22.67 37.51 2.54
N LEU A 287 -21.56 36.77 2.49
CA LEU A 287 -21.50 35.45 1.85
C LEU A 287 -22.37 34.40 2.56
N PHE A 288 -22.59 34.58 3.86
CA PHE A 288 -23.29 33.63 4.71
C PHE A 288 -24.71 34.10 5.06
N GLN A 289 -25.17 35.20 4.42
CA GLN A 289 -26.49 35.79 4.64
C GLN A 289 -27.19 36.05 3.29
N ASN A 290 -28.53 36.13 3.30
CA ASN A 290 -29.36 36.57 2.17
C ASN A 290 -29.13 35.77 0.87
N GLU A 291 -29.28 36.42 -0.30
CA GLU A 291 -29.20 35.79 -1.63
C GLU A 291 -27.87 35.07 -1.91
N ALA A 292 -26.74 35.56 -1.39
CA ALA A 292 -25.45 34.91 -1.58
C ALA A 292 -25.37 33.57 -0.84
N ALA A 293 -25.98 33.47 0.34
CA ALA A 293 -26.09 32.20 1.07
C ALA A 293 -26.97 31.19 0.33
N ASP A 294 -28.03 31.63 -0.36
CA ASP A 294 -28.86 30.75 -1.18
C ASP A 294 -28.07 30.17 -2.37
N VAL A 295 -27.25 30.98 -3.03
CA VAL A 295 -26.35 30.50 -4.10
C VAL A 295 -25.26 29.59 -3.53
N LEU A 296 -24.71 29.92 -2.37
CA LEU A 296 -23.72 29.10 -1.67
C LEU A 296 -24.27 27.70 -1.39
N GLN A 297 -25.50 27.61 -0.87
CA GLN A 297 -26.16 26.36 -0.50
C GLN A 297 -26.67 25.55 -1.70
N SER A 298 -27.24 26.22 -2.72
CA SER A 298 -27.89 25.54 -3.85
C SER A 298 -26.95 25.15 -4.99
N LEU A 299 -25.84 25.88 -5.16
CA LEU A 299 -24.93 25.69 -6.30
C LEU A 299 -23.50 25.39 -5.88
N VAL A 300 -22.92 26.23 -5.02
CA VAL A 300 -21.46 26.22 -4.74
C VAL A 300 -21.06 25.03 -3.87
N LEU A 301 -21.68 24.87 -2.70
CA LEU A 301 -21.35 23.80 -1.76
C LEU A 301 -21.64 22.40 -2.32
N PRO A 302 -22.81 22.12 -2.95
CA PRO A 302 -23.08 20.81 -3.54
C PRO A 302 -22.02 20.39 -4.57
N ASP A 303 -21.63 21.31 -5.45
CA ASP A 303 -20.61 21.07 -6.47
C ASP A 303 -19.22 20.84 -5.86
N TYR A 304 -18.85 21.63 -4.84
CA TYR A 304 -17.57 21.47 -4.15
C TYR A 304 -17.47 20.13 -3.40
N ILE A 305 -18.43 19.83 -2.51
CA ILE A 305 -18.33 18.64 -1.65
C ILE A 305 -18.36 17.33 -2.46
N GLN A 306 -19.10 17.27 -3.58
CA GLN A 306 -19.13 16.07 -4.43
C GLN A 306 -17.77 15.77 -5.09
N ARG A 307 -16.98 16.81 -5.38
CA ARG A 307 -15.63 16.67 -5.95
C ARG A 307 -14.63 16.17 -4.91
N MET A 308 -14.87 16.44 -3.63
CA MET A 308 -13.88 16.16 -2.60
C MET A 308 -13.72 14.66 -2.29
N PRO A 309 -12.48 14.18 -2.07
CA PRO A 309 -12.22 12.82 -1.62
C PRO A 309 -12.98 12.46 -0.34
N TRP A 310 -13.08 13.42 0.59
CA TRP A 310 -13.60 13.22 1.94
C TRP A 310 -15.12 13.09 2.07
N PHE A 311 -15.85 13.29 0.96
CA PHE A 311 -17.31 13.18 0.96
C PHE A 311 -17.75 11.71 0.88
N THR A 312 -18.40 11.24 1.94
CA THR A 312 -18.88 9.85 2.09
C THR A 312 -20.18 9.54 1.36
N GLY A 313 -20.93 10.57 0.94
CA GLY A 313 -22.19 10.43 0.23
C GLY A 313 -22.06 10.10 -1.26
N LYS A 314 -20.86 9.72 -1.75
CA LYS A 314 -20.65 9.38 -3.17
C LYS A 314 -21.59 8.25 -3.60
N GLY A 315 -22.38 8.52 -4.63
CA GLY A 315 -23.39 7.57 -5.14
C GLY A 315 -24.77 7.67 -4.49
N LYS A 316 -24.97 8.53 -3.48
CA LYS A 316 -26.30 8.91 -2.99
C LYS A 316 -26.80 10.16 -3.72
N SER A 317 -28.08 10.19 -4.08
CA SER A 317 -28.73 11.41 -4.59
C SER A 317 -28.88 12.44 -3.47
N ILE A 318 -28.26 13.61 -3.62
CA ILE A 318 -28.41 14.75 -2.70
C ILE A 318 -29.76 15.41 -2.96
N HIS A 319 -30.58 15.54 -1.93
CA HIS A 319 -31.84 16.28 -1.96
C HIS A 319 -31.62 17.78 -1.73
N SER A 320 -30.82 18.12 -0.72
CA SER A 320 -30.46 19.51 -0.40
C SER A 320 -29.14 19.59 0.37
N VAL A 321 -28.50 20.75 0.27
CA VAL A 321 -27.36 21.15 1.10
C VAL A 321 -27.75 22.45 1.80
N SER A 322 -27.58 22.50 3.11
CA SER A 322 -28.01 23.64 3.93
C SER A 322 -26.90 24.10 4.87
N LEU A 323 -26.69 25.40 4.98
CA LEU A 323 -25.79 26.02 5.93
C LEU A 323 -26.53 26.20 7.26
N LEU A 324 -26.23 25.36 8.25
CA LEU A 324 -26.92 25.38 9.54
C LEU A 324 -26.38 26.45 10.49
N ALA A 325 -25.07 26.65 10.47
CA ALA A 325 -24.40 27.57 11.37
C ALA A 325 -23.05 27.98 10.78
N HIS A 326 -22.56 29.15 11.16
CA HIS A 326 -21.19 29.58 10.88
C HIS A 326 -20.59 30.32 12.08
N THR A 327 -19.27 30.39 12.19
CA THR A 327 -18.57 31.14 13.25
C THR A 327 -17.26 31.73 12.74
N PRO A 328 -17.04 33.05 12.92
CA PRO A 328 -15.83 33.73 12.49
C PRO A 328 -14.63 33.29 13.31
N ILE A 329 -13.51 33.04 12.62
CA ILE A 329 -12.20 32.72 13.15
C ILE A 329 -11.23 33.79 12.64
N PRO A 330 -10.87 34.79 13.47
CA PRO A 330 -10.03 35.89 13.02
C PRO A 330 -8.60 35.42 12.79
N LEU A 331 -8.06 35.60 11.58
CA LEU A 331 -6.65 35.39 11.27
C LEU A 331 -5.91 36.72 11.35
N VAL A 332 -4.57 36.67 11.28
CA VAL A 332 -3.72 37.86 11.45
C VAL A 332 -3.98 38.92 10.38
N THR A 333 -4.27 38.50 9.15
CA THR A 333 -4.43 39.38 7.99
C THR A 333 -5.84 39.38 7.41
N LYS A 334 -6.68 38.39 7.72
CA LYS A 334 -8.00 38.15 7.12
C LYS A 334 -8.91 37.37 8.08
N ASP A 335 -10.21 37.37 7.86
CA ASP A 335 -11.13 36.51 8.61
C ASP A 335 -11.38 35.18 7.85
N ALA A 336 -11.36 34.08 8.60
CA ALA A 336 -11.87 32.78 8.15
C ALA A 336 -13.21 32.50 8.81
N GLU A 337 -14.00 31.60 8.24
CA GLU A 337 -15.29 31.18 8.77
C GLU A 337 -15.35 29.66 8.83
N ILE A 338 -15.80 29.09 9.95
CA ILE A 338 -16.08 27.66 10.03
C ILE A 338 -17.57 27.45 9.77
N LEU A 339 -17.88 26.72 8.70
CA LEU A 339 -19.26 26.40 8.31
C LEU A 339 -19.67 25.03 8.85
N LEU A 340 -20.90 24.93 9.36
CA LEU A 340 -21.60 23.67 9.63
C LEU A 340 -22.64 23.44 8.55
N ILE A 341 -22.44 22.39 7.76
CA ILE A 341 -23.24 22.08 6.58
C ILE A 341 -24.02 20.80 6.86
N GLU A 342 -25.33 20.80 6.59
CA GLU A 342 -26.16 19.60 6.55
C GLU A 342 -26.39 19.19 5.10
N VAL A 343 -26.13 17.92 4.79
CA VAL A 343 -26.41 17.32 3.50
C VAL A 343 -27.54 16.31 3.68
N SER A 344 -28.69 16.62 3.11
CA SER A 344 -29.85 15.74 3.09
C SER A 344 -29.87 14.95 1.79
N PHE A 345 -30.13 13.64 1.89
CA PHE A 345 -30.22 12.72 0.75
C PHE A 345 -31.68 12.36 0.47
N GLU A 346 -31.99 11.89 -0.74
CA GLU A 346 -33.33 11.38 -1.08
C GLU A 346 -33.73 10.15 -0.23
N SER A 347 -32.74 9.43 0.31
CA SER A 347 -32.95 8.33 1.23
C SER A 347 -31.85 8.26 2.29
N GLY A 348 -32.23 7.90 3.52
CA GLY A 348 -31.33 7.82 4.67
C GLY A 348 -31.41 9.03 5.61
N LEU A 349 -30.52 9.07 6.60
CA LEU A 349 -30.39 10.19 7.53
C LEU A 349 -29.50 11.28 6.91
N PRO A 350 -29.71 12.57 7.27
CA PRO A 350 -28.81 13.64 6.88
C PRO A 350 -27.42 13.44 7.47
N GLU A 351 -26.40 13.96 6.78
CA GLU A 351 -25.00 13.94 7.23
C GLU A 351 -24.52 15.38 7.49
N TYR A 352 -23.72 15.57 8.53
CA TYR A 352 -23.16 16.88 8.89
C TYR A 352 -21.69 16.96 8.49
N TYR A 353 -21.29 18.11 7.94
CA TYR A 353 -19.93 18.40 7.54
C TYR A 353 -19.46 19.73 8.08
N GLN A 354 -18.18 19.83 8.41
CA GLN A 354 -17.54 21.12 8.65
C GLN A 354 -16.72 21.55 7.43
N LEU A 355 -16.71 22.86 7.16
CA LEU A 355 -15.86 23.42 6.12
C LEU A 355 -15.33 24.78 6.59
N PRO A 356 -14.04 24.91 6.95
CA PRO A 356 -13.43 26.21 7.16
C PRO A 356 -13.16 26.88 5.82
N VAL A 357 -13.54 28.14 5.67
CA VAL A 357 -13.41 28.91 4.41
C VAL A 357 -12.70 30.23 4.65
N VAL A 358 -12.00 30.73 3.63
CA VAL A 358 -11.28 32.01 3.66
C VAL A 358 -11.29 32.67 2.27
N PHE A 359 -11.24 33.99 2.23
CA PHE A 359 -11.07 34.77 1.00
C PHE A 359 -9.59 34.98 0.65
N LEU A 360 -9.19 34.57 -0.54
CA LEU A 360 -7.83 34.79 -1.09
C LEU A 360 -7.90 35.68 -2.33
N ASN A 361 -6.95 36.60 -2.48
CA ASN A 361 -6.81 37.38 -3.70
C ASN A 361 -6.16 36.54 -4.82
N ASP A 362 -6.05 37.10 -6.03
CA ASP A 362 -5.50 36.38 -7.19
C ASP A 362 -4.05 35.91 -7.02
N GLU A 363 -3.22 36.56 -6.20
CA GLU A 363 -1.83 36.16 -5.98
C GLU A 363 -1.73 34.99 -5.00
N GLU A 364 -2.45 35.08 -3.89
CA GLU A 364 -2.51 34.03 -2.86
C GLU A 364 -3.20 32.76 -3.39
N GLU A 365 -4.25 32.92 -4.21
CA GLU A 365 -4.90 31.77 -4.86
C GLU A 365 -3.94 31.03 -5.78
N ARG A 366 -3.11 31.72 -6.57
CA ARG A 366 -2.15 31.07 -7.47
C ARG A 366 -1.13 30.21 -6.73
N ASP A 367 -0.66 30.67 -5.56
CA ASP A 367 0.21 29.85 -4.72
C ASP A 367 -0.54 28.62 -4.18
N LEU A 368 -1.78 28.81 -3.70
CA LEU A 368 -2.60 27.72 -3.19
C LEU A 368 -2.92 26.69 -4.28
N SER A 369 -3.35 27.12 -5.47
CA SER A 369 -3.79 26.24 -6.54
C SER A 369 -2.66 25.51 -7.25
N GLY A 370 -1.44 26.06 -7.20
CA GLY A 370 -0.22 25.35 -7.57
C GLY A 370 0.06 24.13 -6.67
N LYS A 371 -0.36 24.17 -5.40
CA LYS A 371 -0.15 23.08 -4.40
C LYS A 371 -1.39 22.19 -4.23
N HIS A 372 -2.57 22.79 -4.17
CA HIS A 372 -3.85 22.20 -3.79
C HIS A 372 -5.00 22.75 -4.66
N PRO A 373 -5.09 22.37 -5.95
CA PRO A 373 -6.12 22.90 -6.85
C PRO A 373 -7.55 22.59 -6.40
N SER A 374 -7.74 21.47 -5.70
CA SER A 374 -9.02 21.05 -5.14
C SER A 374 -9.51 21.93 -3.99
N ALA A 375 -8.69 22.85 -3.46
CA ALA A 375 -9.07 23.72 -2.34
C ALA A 375 -9.94 24.92 -2.77
N ILE A 376 -10.05 25.21 -4.07
CA ILE A 376 -10.84 26.33 -4.59
C ILE A 376 -12.32 25.96 -4.61
N ILE A 377 -13.14 26.75 -3.92
CA ILE A 377 -14.58 26.54 -3.79
C ILE A 377 -15.33 27.35 -4.85
N ALA A 378 -15.11 28.67 -4.90
CA ALA A 378 -15.81 29.60 -5.78
C ALA A 378 -15.00 30.86 -6.10
N GLN A 379 -15.37 31.57 -7.17
CA GLN A 379 -14.90 32.94 -7.43
C GLN A 379 -15.78 33.93 -6.66
N VAL A 380 -15.16 34.90 -6.00
CA VAL A 380 -15.86 35.91 -5.18
C VAL A 380 -15.39 37.30 -5.56
N LYS A 381 -16.35 38.19 -5.80
CA LYS A 381 -16.10 39.64 -5.79
C LYS A 381 -16.54 40.20 -4.44
N LEU A 382 -15.59 40.68 -3.64
CA LEU A 382 -15.79 41.24 -2.31
C LEU A 382 -15.56 42.75 -2.35
N GLY A 383 -16.65 43.52 -2.42
CA GLY A 383 -16.62 44.95 -2.69
C GLY A 383 -15.91 45.25 -4.03
N ASN A 384 -14.73 45.87 -3.96
CA ASN A 384 -13.90 46.19 -5.13
C ASN A 384 -12.80 45.16 -5.42
N GLU A 385 -12.63 44.16 -4.58
CA GLU A 385 -11.60 43.12 -4.73
C GLU A 385 -12.18 41.88 -5.41
N ASN A 386 -11.46 41.35 -6.39
CA ASN A 386 -11.75 40.03 -6.95
C ASN A 386 -10.83 39.01 -6.30
N GLY A 387 -11.36 37.82 -6.04
CA GLY A 387 -10.62 36.73 -5.46
C GLY A 387 -11.43 35.44 -5.44
N TYR A 388 -11.09 34.57 -4.50
CA TYR A 388 -11.60 33.21 -4.42
C TYR A 388 -11.99 32.86 -2.99
N LEU A 389 -13.10 32.14 -2.87
CA LEU A 389 -13.45 31.40 -1.67
C LEU A 389 -12.68 30.08 -1.71
N CYS A 390 -11.84 29.86 -0.71
CA CYS A 390 -10.99 28.68 -0.62
C CYS A 390 -11.20 27.95 0.71
N ASP A 391 -10.92 26.64 0.72
CA ASP A 391 -10.91 25.82 1.93
C ASP A 391 -9.70 26.17 2.79
N ALA A 392 -9.94 26.78 3.94
CA ALA A 392 -8.89 27.31 4.80
C ALA A 392 -8.02 26.21 5.42
N ALA A 393 -8.45 24.94 5.41
CA ALA A 393 -7.65 23.81 5.89
C ALA A 393 -6.42 23.50 5.03
N TYR A 394 -6.24 24.19 3.91
CA TYR A 394 -5.06 24.11 3.05
C TYR A 394 -4.19 25.38 3.11
N VAL A 395 -4.51 26.33 3.99
CA VAL A 395 -3.83 27.62 4.12
C VAL A 395 -2.96 27.64 5.38
N GLU A 396 -1.65 27.85 5.23
CA GLU A 396 -0.68 27.76 6.34
C GLU A 396 -0.97 28.75 7.48
N VAL A 397 -1.41 29.97 7.15
CA VAL A 397 -1.81 30.98 8.14
C VAL A 397 -2.93 30.46 9.04
N PHE A 398 -3.91 29.74 8.46
CA PHE A 398 -4.99 29.14 9.23
C PHE A 398 -4.45 28.07 10.19
N HIS A 399 -3.55 27.20 9.75
CA HIS A 399 -2.95 26.16 10.59
C HIS A 399 -2.27 26.74 11.83
N PHE A 400 -1.43 27.77 11.64
CA PHE A 400 -0.72 28.44 12.72
C PHE A 400 -1.70 29.07 13.72
N THR A 401 -2.73 29.76 13.21
CA THR A 401 -3.74 30.40 14.05
C THR A 401 -4.52 29.39 14.89
N LEU A 402 -4.90 28.23 14.33
CA LEU A 402 -5.55 27.16 15.10
C LEU A 402 -4.69 26.76 16.32
N LEU A 403 -3.41 26.48 16.12
CA LEU A 403 -2.52 26.01 17.18
C LEU A 403 -2.34 27.09 18.28
N GLN A 404 -2.18 28.36 17.89
CA GLN A 404 -2.11 29.48 18.83
C GLN A 404 -3.40 29.62 19.65
N PHE A 405 -4.56 29.45 19.02
CA PHE A 405 -5.86 29.52 19.68
C PHE A 405 -6.08 28.37 20.65
N MET A 406 -5.62 27.16 20.32
CA MET A 406 -5.63 26.02 21.24
C MET A 406 -4.77 26.28 22.48
N VAL A 407 -3.53 26.72 22.31
CA VAL A 407 -2.63 27.05 23.43
C VAL A 407 -3.18 28.16 24.33
N ARG A 408 -3.80 29.19 23.73
CA ARG A 408 -4.43 30.31 24.47
C ARG A 408 -5.85 30.01 24.97
N SER A 409 -6.36 28.79 24.75
CA SER A 409 -7.72 28.37 25.10
C SER A 409 -8.80 29.36 24.63
N LYS A 410 -8.65 29.88 23.40
CA LYS A 410 -9.55 30.89 22.84
C LYS A 410 -10.95 30.33 22.60
N ARG A 411 -11.91 31.24 22.60
CA ARG A 411 -13.32 30.97 22.33
C ARG A 411 -13.85 32.05 21.41
N PHE A 412 -14.62 31.65 20.40
CA PHE A 412 -15.24 32.57 19.46
C PHE A 412 -16.74 32.32 19.40
N MET A 413 -17.50 33.42 19.42
CA MET A 413 -18.95 33.42 19.37
C MET A 413 -19.41 33.80 17.95
N GLY A 414 -20.30 32.99 17.39
CA GLY A 414 -20.99 33.23 16.13
C GLY A 414 -22.42 32.70 16.24
N SER A 415 -22.80 31.77 15.36
CA SER A 415 -24.04 30.98 15.53
C SER A 415 -23.99 30.07 16.78
N GLY A 416 -22.79 29.81 17.32
CA GLY A 416 -22.55 29.09 18.57
C GLY A 416 -21.19 29.46 19.18
N GLU A 417 -20.70 28.66 20.12
CA GLU A 417 -19.38 28.85 20.75
C GLU A 417 -18.38 27.82 20.20
N VAL A 418 -17.38 28.25 19.43
CA VAL A 418 -16.23 27.42 19.04
C VAL A 418 -15.14 27.56 20.10
N ILE A 419 -14.67 26.43 20.63
CA ILE A 419 -13.78 26.34 21.78
C ILE A 419 -12.53 25.57 21.38
N PHE A 420 -11.38 26.18 21.61
CA PHE A 420 -10.07 25.62 21.34
C PHE A 420 -9.44 25.14 22.65
N MET A 421 -8.91 23.92 22.67
CA MET A 421 -8.34 23.30 23.86
C MET A 421 -7.02 22.62 23.51
N ALA A 422 -5.99 22.82 24.32
CA ALA A 422 -4.70 22.13 24.22
C ALA A 422 -4.22 21.69 25.60
N GLU A 423 -3.45 20.60 25.62
CA GLU A 423 -2.68 20.16 26.76
C GLU A 423 -1.40 21.01 26.95
N GLU A 424 -0.84 20.97 28.16
CA GLU A 424 0.31 21.81 28.55
C GLU A 424 1.55 21.61 27.66
N GLU A 425 1.77 20.39 27.14
CA GLU A 425 2.92 20.07 26.26
C GLU A 425 2.91 20.89 24.97
N VAL A 426 1.73 21.20 24.42
CA VAL A 426 1.59 22.04 23.22
C VAL A 426 2.03 23.48 23.50
N GLN A 427 1.75 23.98 24.70
CA GLN A 427 2.17 25.31 25.12
C GLN A 427 3.70 25.39 25.22
N ARG A 428 4.34 24.38 25.82
CA ARG A 428 5.80 24.31 25.92
C ARG A 428 6.45 24.26 24.54
N PHE A 429 5.89 23.47 23.61
CA PHE A 429 6.36 23.39 22.24
C PHE A 429 6.36 24.75 21.53
N LEU A 430 5.26 25.50 21.59
CA LEU A 430 5.20 26.83 20.97
C LEU A 430 6.13 27.87 21.63
N GLN A 431 6.53 27.68 22.88
CA GLN A 431 7.50 28.57 23.55
C GLN A 431 8.94 28.29 23.15
N THR A 432 9.27 27.04 22.83
CA THR A 432 10.64 26.63 22.47
C THR A 432 10.95 26.77 20.99
N GLU A 433 9.93 26.73 20.14
CA GLU A 433 10.11 26.69 18.70
C GLU A 433 10.20 28.11 18.10
N THR A 434 11.24 28.38 17.31
CA THR A 434 11.45 29.71 16.71
C THR A 434 10.70 29.91 15.39
N GLU A 435 10.43 28.83 14.65
CA GLU A 435 9.69 28.85 13.38
C GLU A 435 8.69 27.69 13.33
N LEU A 436 7.40 27.96 13.10
CA LEU A 436 6.38 26.92 12.96
C LEU A 436 6.11 26.61 11.48
N GLY A 437 6.67 25.50 10.99
CA GLY A 437 6.29 24.89 9.73
C GLY A 437 5.04 24.02 9.88
N SER A 438 4.14 24.11 8.91
CA SER A 438 2.98 23.22 8.80
C SER A 438 2.89 22.60 7.42
N ARG A 439 2.37 21.38 7.33
CA ARG A 439 2.06 20.75 6.04
C ARG A 439 0.77 19.95 6.13
N VAL A 440 -0.04 20.02 5.09
CA VAL A 440 -1.17 19.11 4.93
C VAL A 440 -0.61 17.72 4.63
N HIS A 441 -0.96 16.74 5.45
CA HIS A 441 -0.59 15.35 5.24
C HIS A 441 -1.71 14.66 4.45
N ALA A 442 -1.36 14.05 3.32
CA ALA A 442 -2.27 13.20 2.58
C ALA A 442 -2.65 12.00 3.48
N THR A 443 -3.84 12.04 4.08
CA THR A 443 -4.36 10.98 4.93
C THR A 443 -5.74 10.53 4.47
N SER A 444 -6.33 9.59 5.22
CA SER A 444 -7.54 8.84 4.86
C SER A 444 -8.68 9.70 4.32
N GLU A 445 -9.55 9.06 3.53
CA GLU A 445 -10.65 9.63 2.73
C GLU A 445 -11.76 10.36 3.55
N LEU A 446 -11.50 10.89 4.75
CA LEU A 446 -12.54 11.35 5.68
C LEU A 446 -12.15 12.56 6.53
N GLN A 447 -10.86 12.89 6.58
CA GLN A 447 -10.33 13.99 7.38
C GLN A 447 -9.22 14.72 6.62
N THR A 448 -8.98 15.97 6.98
CA THR A 448 -7.77 16.68 6.57
C THR A 448 -6.80 16.62 7.74
N ALA A 449 -5.59 16.10 7.52
CA ALA A 449 -4.56 16.07 8.56
C ALA A 449 -3.51 17.15 8.34
N ILE A 450 -3.11 17.82 9.42
CA ILE A 450 -2.09 18.86 9.41
C ILE A 450 -0.97 18.45 10.38
N VAL A 451 0.27 18.47 9.90
CA VAL A 451 1.47 18.18 10.71
C VAL A 451 2.18 19.48 11.05
N PHE A 452 2.54 19.68 12.31
CA PHE A 452 3.30 20.83 12.82
C PHE A 452 4.71 20.40 13.24
N ASN A 453 5.76 20.90 12.58
CA ASN A 453 7.19 20.56 12.78
C ASN A 453 7.50 19.07 13.06
N ASN A 454 6.74 18.15 12.46
CA ASN A 454 6.80 16.71 12.74
C ASN A 454 6.71 16.37 14.26
N ARG A 455 5.98 17.18 15.04
CA ARG A 455 5.80 17.03 16.50
C ARG A 455 4.36 16.79 16.89
N PHE A 456 3.44 17.47 16.21
CA PHE A 456 2.00 17.33 16.45
C PHE A 456 1.26 17.06 15.15
N PHE A 457 0.16 16.35 15.29
CA PHE A 457 -0.71 15.91 14.23
C PHE A 457 -2.14 16.35 14.55
N LEU A 458 -2.72 17.21 13.72
CA LEU A 458 -4.09 17.69 13.88
C LEU A 458 -4.99 17.00 12.86
N LYS A 459 -5.92 16.19 13.35
CA LYS A 459 -7.01 15.58 12.59
C LYS A 459 -8.19 16.55 12.53
N LEU A 460 -8.42 17.17 11.38
CA LEU A 460 -9.60 18.00 11.11
C LEU A 460 -10.71 17.14 10.49
N TYR A 461 -11.74 16.82 11.27
CA TYR A 461 -12.80 15.89 10.88
C TYR A 461 -13.74 16.53 9.86
N ARG A 462 -13.81 16.04 8.61
CA ARG A 462 -14.69 16.67 7.61
C ARG A 462 -16.15 16.32 7.85
N ARG A 463 -16.45 15.03 8.00
CA ARG A 463 -17.75 14.56 8.45
C ARG A 463 -17.80 14.59 9.98
N ILE A 464 -18.81 15.26 10.53
CA ILE A 464 -19.04 15.41 11.96
C ILE A 464 -20.45 14.92 12.34
N ASP A 465 -20.70 14.77 13.63
CA ASP A 465 -22.00 14.36 14.15
C ASP A 465 -22.20 14.97 15.55
N LYS A 466 -23.44 14.94 16.04
CA LYS A 466 -23.80 15.46 17.36
C LYS A 466 -23.23 14.56 18.45
N GLY A 467 -22.52 15.17 19.39
CA GLY A 467 -21.96 14.54 20.58
C GLY A 467 -20.45 14.35 20.52
N LEU A 468 -19.95 13.50 21.41
CA LEU A 468 -18.54 13.24 21.58
C LEU A 468 -17.99 12.39 20.42
N HIS A 469 -16.86 12.80 19.83
CA HIS A 469 -16.19 12.01 18.80
C HIS A 469 -15.52 10.76 19.42
N PRO A 470 -15.77 9.54 18.91
CA PRO A 470 -15.18 8.32 19.45
C PRO A 470 -13.65 8.32 19.53
N ASP A 471 -12.97 8.84 18.51
CA ASP A 471 -11.49 8.91 18.51
C ASP A 471 -10.98 9.87 19.59
N VAL A 472 -11.66 11.01 19.80
CA VAL A 472 -11.29 11.98 20.85
C VAL A 472 -11.50 11.37 22.23
N GLU A 473 -12.63 10.71 22.44
CA GLU A 473 -12.98 10.07 23.70
C GLU A 473 -11.99 8.97 24.09
N LEU A 474 -11.74 8.04 23.16
CA LEU A 474 -10.93 6.87 23.43
C LEU A 474 -9.43 7.22 23.48
N THR A 475 -8.94 8.03 22.55
CA THR A 475 -7.52 8.44 22.56
C THR A 475 -7.20 9.27 23.80
N ASN A 476 -8.08 10.18 24.22
CA ASN A 476 -7.88 10.93 25.47
C ASN A 476 -7.84 10.02 26.70
N PHE A 477 -8.79 9.08 26.81
CA PHE A 477 -8.79 8.12 27.92
C PHE A 477 -7.54 7.21 27.92
N LEU A 478 -7.19 6.66 26.76
CA LEU A 478 -6.09 5.70 26.60
C LEU A 478 -4.71 6.36 26.74
N THR A 479 -4.60 7.66 26.49
CA THR A 479 -3.36 8.43 26.72
C THR A 479 -2.81 8.20 28.13
N VAL A 480 -3.70 8.11 29.13
CA VAL A 480 -3.33 7.82 30.52
C VAL A 480 -3.46 6.33 30.84
N ALA A 481 -4.56 5.69 30.41
CA ALA A 481 -4.89 4.34 30.86
C ALA A 481 -4.09 3.22 30.16
N ALA A 482 -3.52 3.48 28.99
CA ALA A 482 -2.73 2.54 28.19
C ALA A 482 -1.53 3.24 27.53
N GLN A 483 -0.75 3.98 28.34
CA GLN A 483 0.39 4.75 27.86
C GLN A 483 1.38 3.87 27.07
N GLY A 484 1.78 4.34 25.89
CA GLY A 484 2.68 3.59 24.99
C GLY A 484 1.99 2.54 24.13
N SER A 485 0.67 2.31 24.28
CA SER A 485 -0.11 1.45 23.38
C SER A 485 -0.87 2.22 22.29
N THR A 486 -1.00 3.54 22.43
CA THR A 486 -1.75 4.44 21.54
C THR A 486 -0.99 5.75 21.29
N THR A 487 -1.45 6.54 20.33
CA THR A 487 -1.05 7.95 20.20
C THR A 487 -1.47 8.77 21.42
N THR A 488 -0.72 9.82 21.69
CA THR A 488 -0.92 10.72 22.83
C THR A 488 -1.87 11.87 22.45
N TYR A 489 -3.01 11.99 23.12
CA TYR A 489 -3.93 13.13 22.97
C TYR A 489 -3.27 14.44 23.44
N ALA A 490 -3.42 15.51 22.67
CA ALA A 490 -2.81 16.81 22.93
C ALA A 490 -3.79 17.98 22.88
N GLY A 491 -5.05 17.76 22.50
CA GLY A 491 -6.07 18.81 22.45
C GLY A 491 -7.22 18.51 21.49
N ALA A 492 -8.21 19.40 21.47
CA ALA A 492 -9.33 19.30 20.54
C ALA A 492 -9.97 20.66 20.29
N ILE A 493 -10.68 20.76 19.16
CA ILE A 493 -11.54 21.89 18.83
C ILE A 493 -12.98 21.39 18.82
N LYS A 494 -13.88 22.09 19.50
CA LYS A 494 -15.30 21.73 19.54
C LYS A 494 -16.19 22.94 19.34
N TRP A 495 -17.37 22.72 18.78
CA TRP A 495 -18.39 23.73 18.55
C TRP A 495 -19.64 23.38 19.35
N ARG A 496 -20.02 24.26 20.28
CA ARG A 496 -21.30 24.18 20.98
C ARG A 496 -22.33 24.99 20.22
N LEU A 497 -23.39 24.32 19.79
CA LEU A 497 -24.50 24.91 19.08
C LEU A 497 -25.79 24.45 19.76
N ASP A 498 -26.52 25.39 20.36
CA ASP A 498 -27.66 25.12 21.24
C ASP A 498 -27.32 24.06 22.32
N ASN A 499 -28.05 22.94 22.33
CA ASN A 499 -27.81 21.79 23.22
C ASN A 499 -26.91 20.72 22.60
N SER A 500 -26.34 20.96 21.42
CA SER A 500 -25.47 20.01 20.70
C SER A 500 -24.01 20.43 20.80
N VAL A 501 -23.12 19.43 20.75
CA VAL A 501 -21.66 19.64 20.67
C VAL A 501 -21.15 18.89 19.45
N PHE A 502 -20.36 19.55 18.63
CA PHE A 502 -19.66 18.94 17.49
C PHE A 502 -18.17 19.01 17.75
N TYR A 503 -17.46 17.89 17.62
CA TYR A 503 -16.00 17.89 17.68
C TYR A 503 -15.45 18.12 16.28
N LEU A 504 -14.72 19.23 16.13
CA LEU A 504 -14.22 19.68 14.85
C LEU A 504 -12.82 19.12 14.56
N ALA A 505 -11.96 19.04 15.57
CA ALA A 505 -10.62 18.53 15.38
C ALA A 505 -10.08 17.86 16.64
N MET A 506 -9.09 17.00 16.45
CA MET A 506 -8.26 16.45 17.51
C MET A 506 -6.79 16.73 17.20
N LEU A 507 -6.05 17.21 18.20
CA LEU A 507 -4.60 17.32 18.16
C LEU A 507 -4.03 16.14 18.94
N GLU A 508 -3.08 15.43 18.34
CA GLU A 508 -2.31 14.36 18.97
C GLU A 508 -0.81 14.61 18.76
N LYS A 509 0.01 14.01 19.62
CA LYS A 509 1.45 13.98 19.42
C LYS A 509 1.77 13.12 18.20
N LEU A 510 2.65 13.62 17.34
CA LEU A 510 3.18 12.82 16.24
C LEU A 510 4.24 11.89 16.80
N GLU A 511 3.91 10.61 16.92
CA GLU A 511 4.85 9.59 17.37
C GLU A 511 5.85 9.27 16.25
N GLU A 512 7.15 9.24 16.59
CA GLU A 512 8.18 8.82 15.65
C GLU A 512 7.94 7.38 15.22
N ASN A 513 7.71 7.18 13.92
CA ASN A 513 7.40 5.88 13.36
C ASN A 513 8.05 5.69 11.99
N HIS A 514 8.18 4.43 11.57
CA HIS A 514 8.78 4.04 10.29
C HIS A 514 7.75 3.46 9.32
N GLY A 515 6.50 3.92 9.40
CA GLY A 515 5.38 3.46 8.59
C GLY A 515 4.34 2.67 9.38
N ASP A 516 3.38 2.11 8.65
CA ASP A 516 2.27 1.34 9.21
C ASP A 516 2.46 -0.18 9.09
N GLY A 517 1.67 -0.91 9.87
CA GLY A 517 1.70 -2.37 9.91
C GLY A 517 1.25 -3.05 8.62
N HIS A 518 0.47 -2.40 7.77
CA HIS A 518 0.03 -2.97 6.50
C HIS A 518 1.20 -3.04 5.51
N GLN A 519 1.88 -1.91 5.28
CA GLN A 519 3.02 -1.88 4.37
C GLN A 519 4.16 -2.79 4.87
N TYR A 520 4.42 -2.79 6.18
CA TYR A 520 5.45 -3.66 6.74
C TYR A 520 5.14 -5.14 6.56
N MET A 521 3.90 -5.57 6.81
CA MET A 521 3.51 -6.97 6.59
C MET A 521 3.53 -7.33 5.10
N LEU A 522 3.16 -6.40 4.22
CA LEU A 522 3.23 -6.58 2.77
C LEU A 522 4.67 -6.87 2.32
N ASP A 523 5.66 -6.16 2.86
CA ASP A 523 7.07 -6.42 2.60
C ASP A 523 7.51 -7.81 3.12
N ARG A 524 6.94 -8.29 4.22
CA ARG A 524 7.21 -9.66 4.72
C ARG A 524 6.57 -10.72 3.82
N ILE A 525 5.42 -10.44 3.23
CA ILE A 525 4.84 -11.32 2.20
C ILE A 525 5.74 -11.39 0.97
N ASN A 526 6.35 -10.29 0.53
CA ASN A 526 7.32 -10.33 -0.57
C ASN A 526 8.51 -11.26 -0.25
N ASN A 527 9.06 -11.18 0.96
CA ASN A 527 10.11 -12.09 1.42
C ASN A 527 9.64 -13.56 1.52
N TYR A 528 8.39 -13.77 1.96
CA TYR A 528 7.78 -15.10 2.04
C TYR A 528 7.57 -15.72 0.64
N LEU A 529 7.13 -14.93 -0.32
CA LEU A 529 7.02 -15.32 -1.74
C LEU A 529 8.35 -15.77 -2.31
N GLU A 530 9.43 -15.03 -2.03
CA GLU A 530 10.78 -15.39 -2.43
C GLU A 530 11.19 -16.78 -1.90
N ARG A 531 10.85 -17.10 -0.64
CA ARG A 531 11.14 -18.42 -0.04
C ARG A 531 10.29 -19.53 -0.64
N ILE A 532 9.01 -19.28 -0.94
CA ILE A 532 8.15 -20.24 -1.65
C ILE A 532 8.77 -20.58 -3.00
N LEU A 533 9.18 -19.54 -3.72
CA LEU A 533 9.74 -19.62 -5.06
C LEU A 533 11.09 -20.35 -5.08
N ALA A 534 11.91 -20.19 -4.04
CA ALA A 534 13.21 -20.85 -3.89
C ALA A 534 13.13 -22.34 -3.52
N ARG A 535 12.00 -22.84 -3.00
CA ARG A 535 11.84 -24.22 -2.51
C ARG A 535 11.07 -25.11 -3.50
N LYS A 536 11.30 -26.43 -3.46
CA LYS A 536 10.54 -27.41 -4.26
C LYS A 536 9.11 -27.51 -3.70
N ARG A 537 8.08 -27.34 -4.54
CA ARG A 537 6.66 -27.33 -4.13
C ARG A 537 6.26 -28.56 -3.31
N SER A 538 6.79 -29.74 -3.65
CA SER A 538 6.54 -31.00 -2.94
C SER A 538 6.99 -30.98 -1.48
N VAL A 539 8.04 -30.22 -1.15
CA VAL A 539 8.53 -30.04 0.22
C VAL A 539 7.57 -29.14 0.98
N ILE A 540 7.18 -28.02 0.37
CA ILE A 540 6.31 -27.02 0.99
C ILE A 540 4.90 -27.59 1.25
N SER A 541 4.38 -28.40 0.33
CA SER A 541 3.08 -29.07 0.51
C SER A 541 3.07 -30.06 1.68
N GLY A 542 4.23 -30.49 2.17
CA GLY A 542 4.36 -31.35 3.35
C GLY A 542 4.31 -30.60 4.68
N TYR A 543 4.31 -29.26 4.69
CA TYR A 543 4.28 -28.50 5.93
C TYR A 543 2.93 -28.60 6.65
N PRO A 544 2.93 -28.95 7.95
CA PRO A 544 1.70 -29.04 8.71
C PRO A 544 1.13 -27.63 8.96
N THR A 545 -0.20 -27.52 9.01
CA THR A 545 -0.87 -26.33 9.53
C THR A 545 -1.12 -26.56 11.02
N LEU A 546 -0.31 -25.94 11.88
CA LEU A 546 -0.38 -26.12 13.34
C LEU A 546 -1.23 -25.05 14.01
N GLY A 547 -1.89 -25.41 15.12
CA GLY A 547 -2.67 -24.48 15.94
C GLY A 547 -4.01 -24.08 15.34
N SER A 548 -4.79 -23.36 16.14
CA SER A 548 -6.06 -22.74 15.74
C SER A 548 -6.26 -21.47 16.57
N LEU A 549 -7.17 -20.58 16.18
CA LEU A 549 -7.44 -19.38 17.00
C LEU A 549 -8.01 -19.68 18.39
N VAL A 550 -8.51 -20.91 18.63
CA VAL A 550 -8.96 -21.37 19.95
C VAL A 550 -7.81 -21.99 20.76
N LYS A 551 -6.84 -22.61 20.08
CA LYS A 551 -5.62 -23.18 20.66
C LYS A 551 -4.42 -22.68 19.86
N PRO A 552 -4.03 -21.41 20.05
CA PRO A 552 -3.03 -20.80 19.19
C PRO A 552 -1.63 -21.28 19.54
N VAL A 553 -0.78 -21.37 18.52
CA VAL A 553 0.64 -21.69 18.65
C VAL A 553 1.50 -20.42 18.66
N ALA A 554 2.60 -20.44 19.40
CA ALA A 554 3.63 -19.41 19.40
C ALA A 554 4.70 -19.70 18.32
N PHE A 555 5.43 -18.66 17.91
CA PHE A 555 6.50 -18.81 16.92
C PHE A 555 7.62 -19.74 17.41
N ASP A 556 7.95 -19.67 18.70
CA ASP A 556 9.03 -20.47 19.30
C ASP A 556 8.71 -21.96 19.38
N GLU A 557 7.41 -22.33 19.35
CA GLU A 557 6.93 -23.72 19.36
C GLU A 557 7.07 -24.40 17.99
N LEU A 558 7.40 -23.64 16.93
CA LEU A 558 7.61 -24.19 15.60
C LEU A 558 9.02 -24.80 15.46
N ASN A 559 9.15 -25.77 14.55
CA ASN A 559 10.47 -26.28 14.18
C ASN A 559 11.25 -25.24 13.35
N ASP A 560 12.58 -25.38 13.27
CA ASP A 560 13.45 -24.39 12.63
C ASP A 560 13.12 -24.19 11.14
N GLU A 561 12.69 -25.26 10.46
CA GLU A 561 12.31 -25.20 9.04
C GLU A 561 11.07 -24.32 8.80
N LEU A 562 10.03 -24.44 9.63
CA LEU A 562 8.83 -23.60 9.57
C LEU A 562 9.12 -22.17 10.02
N LYS A 563 9.98 -21.98 11.04
CA LYS A 563 10.42 -20.65 11.48
C LYS A 563 11.09 -19.90 10.34
N GLU A 564 12.03 -20.54 9.65
CA GLU A 564 12.69 -19.97 8.48
C GLU A 564 11.69 -19.72 7.34
N PHE A 565 10.76 -20.65 7.11
CA PHE A 565 9.76 -20.53 6.06
C PHE A 565 8.86 -19.31 6.27
N ILE A 566 8.17 -19.24 7.41
CA ILE A 566 7.17 -18.20 7.73
C ILE A 566 7.83 -16.84 7.97
N GLY A 567 8.99 -16.82 8.64
CA GLY A 567 9.75 -15.62 8.97
C GLY A 567 9.41 -15.00 10.32
N GLY A 568 10.44 -14.78 11.14
CA GLY A 568 10.31 -14.26 12.51
C GLY A 568 9.85 -12.81 12.61
N ASN A 569 10.24 -11.93 11.69
CA ASN A 569 9.91 -10.50 11.79
C ASN A 569 8.40 -10.21 11.70
N GLY A 570 7.69 -10.93 10.82
CA GLY A 570 6.22 -10.84 10.75
C GLY A 570 5.56 -11.44 12.00
N ALA A 571 6.09 -12.56 12.48
CA ALA A 571 5.59 -13.22 13.69
C ALA A 571 5.71 -12.33 14.93
N GLU A 572 6.84 -11.63 15.09
CA GLU A 572 7.06 -10.71 16.20
C GLU A 572 6.11 -9.51 16.13
N LEU A 573 5.92 -8.92 14.94
CA LEU A 573 4.95 -7.83 14.79
C LEU A 573 3.52 -8.28 15.14
N ALA A 574 3.09 -9.45 14.66
CA ALA A 574 1.77 -10.00 15.00
C ALA A 574 1.61 -10.23 16.51
N ARG A 575 2.66 -10.72 17.18
CA ARG A 575 2.72 -10.89 18.64
C ARG A 575 2.56 -9.55 19.37
N GLN A 576 3.32 -8.53 18.97
CA GLN A 576 3.27 -7.19 19.58
C GLN A 576 1.89 -6.53 19.42
N ILE A 577 1.25 -6.66 18.26
CA ILE A 577 -0.12 -6.19 18.05
C ILE A 577 -1.08 -6.87 19.04
N GLY A 578 -0.89 -8.17 19.31
CA GLY A 578 -1.69 -8.93 20.27
C GLY A 578 -1.57 -8.39 21.69
N ILE A 579 -0.34 -8.06 22.11
CA ILE A 579 -0.06 -7.46 23.43
C ILE A 579 -0.72 -6.09 23.55
N ARG A 580 -0.46 -5.18 22.62
CA ARG A 580 -0.95 -3.78 22.67
C ARG A 580 -2.47 -3.72 22.64
N LEU A 581 -3.11 -4.57 21.84
CA LEU A 581 -4.58 -4.65 21.80
C LEU A 581 -5.15 -5.17 23.13
N ALA A 582 -4.49 -6.15 23.76
CA ALA A 582 -4.91 -6.66 25.06
C ALA A 582 -4.76 -5.60 26.17
N GLU A 583 -3.68 -4.82 26.17
CA GLU A 583 -3.48 -3.71 27.09
C GLU A 583 -4.56 -2.64 26.95
N ILE A 584 -4.90 -2.25 25.71
CA ILE A 584 -6.01 -1.32 25.43
C ILE A 584 -7.34 -1.86 25.94
N HIS A 585 -7.67 -3.13 25.67
CA HIS A 585 -8.93 -3.71 26.14
C HIS A 585 -8.97 -3.84 27.66
N LYS A 586 -7.85 -4.17 28.33
CA LYS A 586 -7.74 -4.17 29.80
C LYS A 586 -7.97 -2.76 30.37
N ALA A 587 -7.39 -1.74 29.76
CA ALA A 587 -7.58 -0.35 30.17
C ALA A 587 -9.06 0.08 30.04
N LEU A 588 -9.71 -0.25 28.93
CA LEU A 588 -11.13 0.05 28.71
C LEU A 588 -12.04 -0.76 29.66
N ALA A 589 -11.66 -1.98 30.00
CA ALA A 589 -12.37 -2.82 30.97
C ALA A 589 -12.24 -2.30 32.41
N ALA A 590 -11.16 -1.59 32.74
CA ALA A 590 -10.93 -1.00 34.06
C ALA A 590 -11.63 0.37 34.25
N SER A 591 -12.27 0.91 33.21
CA SER A 591 -12.87 2.25 33.28
C SER A 591 -14.09 2.31 34.21
N ILE A 592 -14.12 3.34 35.05
CA ILE A 592 -15.25 3.67 35.95
C ILE A 592 -16.10 4.84 35.43
N ASP A 593 -15.67 5.50 34.36
CA ASP A 593 -16.47 6.55 33.70
C ASP A 593 -17.72 5.91 33.10
N LYS A 594 -18.92 6.39 33.44
CA LYS A 594 -20.20 5.83 32.98
C LYS A 594 -20.26 5.57 31.46
N ASP A 595 -19.70 6.46 30.64
CA ASP A 595 -19.74 6.36 29.18
C ASP A 595 -18.79 5.29 28.63
N LEU A 596 -17.74 4.96 29.38
CA LEU A 596 -16.73 3.95 29.02
C LEU A 596 -16.87 2.64 29.80
N ALA A 597 -17.54 2.69 30.96
CA ALA A 597 -17.63 1.62 31.93
C ALA A 597 -18.23 0.37 31.29
N PRO A 598 -17.64 -0.82 31.50
CA PRO A 598 -18.14 -2.03 30.89
C PRO A 598 -19.59 -2.32 31.25
N GLU A 599 -20.28 -2.99 30.34
CA GLU A 599 -21.65 -3.42 30.52
C GLU A 599 -21.73 -4.95 30.48
N GLU A 600 -22.75 -5.52 31.11
CA GLU A 600 -22.99 -6.96 31.00
C GLU A 600 -23.38 -7.37 29.57
N PHE A 601 -22.93 -8.54 29.16
CA PHE A 601 -23.34 -9.19 27.92
C PHE A 601 -24.74 -9.81 28.07
N SER A 602 -25.76 -8.95 28.11
CA SER A 602 -27.13 -9.36 28.41
C SER A 602 -27.77 -10.25 27.33
N LEU A 603 -28.76 -11.06 27.74
CA LEU A 603 -29.55 -11.88 26.82
C LEU A 603 -30.29 -11.03 25.76
N HIS A 604 -30.71 -9.81 26.12
CA HIS A 604 -31.33 -8.88 25.17
C HIS A 604 -30.34 -8.44 24.09
N TYR A 605 -29.10 -8.13 24.48
CA TYR A 605 -28.04 -7.80 23.54
C TYR A 605 -27.70 -9.00 22.64
N GLN A 606 -27.58 -10.21 23.21
CA GLN A 606 -27.35 -11.45 22.45
C GLN A 606 -28.44 -11.71 21.39
N ARG A 607 -29.71 -11.49 21.73
CA ARG A 607 -30.83 -11.61 20.78
C ARG A 607 -30.78 -10.54 19.69
N SER A 608 -30.45 -9.30 20.05
CA SER A 608 -30.27 -8.20 19.09
C SER A 608 -29.14 -8.52 18.10
N LEU A 609 -28.00 -9.02 18.59
CA LEU A 609 -26.89 -9.47 17.75
C LEU A 609 -27.33 -10.54 16.75
N PHE A 610 -28.02 -11.58 17.21
CA PHE A 610 -28.49 -12.64 16.31
C PHE A 610 -29.48 -12.13 15.26
N SER A 611 -30.37 -11.19 15.61
CA SER A 611 -31.30 -10.56 14.66
C SER A 611 -30.54 -9.78 13.57
N SER A 612 -29.53 -9.00 13.96
CA SER A 612 -28.64 -8.29 13.03
C SER A 612 -27.90 -9.28 12.11
N MET A 613 -27.33 -10.34 12.67
CA MET A 613 -26.63 -11.39 11.92
C MET A 613 -27.55 -12.14 10.96
N THR A 614 -28.81 -12.39 11.34
CA THR A 614 -29.81 -13.01 10.45
C THR A 614 -30.10 -12.12 9.24
N SER A 615 -30.15 -10.81 9.45
CA SER A 615 -30.32 -9.82 8.38
C SER A 615 -29.09 -9.80 7.47
N LEU A 616 -27.89 -9.82 8.04
CA LEU A 616 -26.64 -9.92 7.28
C LEU A 616 -26.57 -11.18 6.41
N VAL A 617 -26.95 -12.34 6.94
CA VAL A 617 -26.99 -13.59 6.16
C VAL A 617 -28.01 -13.51 5.02
N ARG A 618 -29.17 -12.90 5.25
CA ARG A 618 -30.18 -12.69 4.19
C ARG A 618 -29.64 -11.79 3.09
N GLU A 619 -28.99 -10.70 3.46
CA GLU A 619 -28.32 -9.79 2.53
C GLU A 619 -27.26 -10.54 1.72
N THR A 620 -26.41 -11.34 2.38
CA THR A 620 -25.39 -12.16 1.68
C THR A 620 -26.02 -13.06 0.61
N VAL A 621 -27.12 -13.75 0.92
CA VAL A 621 -27.81 -14.60 -0.07
C VAL A 621 -28.30 -13.77 -1.26
N GLN A 622 -28.86 -12.59 -1.02
CA GLN A 622 -29.35 -11.70 -2.07
C GLN A 622 -28.21 -11.17 -2.95
N VAL A 623 -27.11 -10.73 -2.35
CA VAL A 623 -25.94 -10.23 -3.08
C VAL A 623 -25.31 -11.35 -3.92
N VAL A 624 -25.18 -12.57 -3.37
CA VAL A 624 -24.69 -13.74 -4.14
C VAL A 624 -25.58 -14.00 -5.35
N GLN A 625 -26.90 -14.04 -5.18
CA GLN A 625 -27.83 -14.27 -6.29
C GLN A 625 -27.73 -13.19 -7.38
N GLY A 626 -27.50 -11.93 -7.01
CA GLY A 626 -27.42 -10.83 -7.96
C GLY A 626 -26.05 -10.61 -8.61
N LYS A 627 -24.96 -11.10 -8.00
CA LYS A 627 -23.58 -10.72 -8.39
C LYS A 627 -22.64 -11.88 -8.70
N VAL A 628 -23.05 -13.13 -8.48
CA VAL A 628 -22.16 -14.30 -8.64
C VAL A 628 -21.51 -14.42 -10.02
N ASP A 629 -22.17 -13.96 -11.09
CA ASP A 629 -21.64 -14.03 -12.44
C ASP A 629 -20.44 -13.08 -12.65
N GLN A 630 -20.32 -12.04 -11.82
CA GLN A 630 -19.22 -11.07 -11.82
C GLN A 630 -17.96 -11.59 -11.11
N VAL A 631 -18.07 -12.71 -10.38
CA VAL A 631 -16.95 -13.35 -9.66
C VAL A 631 -16.06 -14.11 -10.65
N PRO A 632 -14.72 -14.15 -10.44
CA PRO A 632 -13.82 -15.00 -11.22
C PRO A 632 -14.29 -16.46 -11.26
N ALA A 633 -14.19 -17.09 -12.43
CA ALA A 633 -14.73 -18.44 -12.67
C ALA A 633 -14.25 -19.49 -11.64
N ALA A 634 -12.99 -19.37 -11.18
CA ALA A 634 -12.39 -20.24 -10.18
C ALA A 634 -13.17 -20.30 -8.84
N TYR A 635 -13.82 -19.20 -8.44
CA TYR A 635 -14.48 -19.10 -7.13
C TYR A 635 -16.00 -19.12 -7.19
N ARG A 636 -16.61 -19.10 -8.38
CA ARG A 636 -18.08 -19.05 -8.54
C ARG A 636 -18.77 -20.20 -7.80
N GLY A 637 -18.24 -21.42 -7.91
CA GLY A 637 -18.81 -22.59 -7.22
C GLY A 637 -18.79 -22.44 -5.71
N GLU A 638 -17.66 -21.97 -5.16
CA GLU A 638 -17.51 -21.73 -3.72
C GLU A 638 -18.42 -20.61 -3.22
N VAL A 639 -18.57 -19.53 -3.99
CA VAL A 639 -19.47 -18.41 -3.69
C VAL A 639 -20.93 -18.85 -3.69
N LYS A 640 -21.37 -19.65 -4.66
CA LYS A 640 -22.73 -20.22 -4.69
C LYS A 640 -22.99 -21.09 -3.45
N ALA A 641 -22.01 -21.92 -3.08
CA ALA A 641 -22.13 -22.79 -1.92
C ALA A 641 -22.34 -22.03 -0.60
N ILE A 642 -21.91 -20.77 -0.48
CA ILE A 642 -22.20 -19.94 0.70
C ILE A 642 -23.70 -19.65 0.82
N ALA A 643 -24.37 -19.33 -0.28
CA ALA A 643 -25.82 -19.11 -0.28
C ALA A 643 -26.58 -20.41 0.06
N ASP A 644 -26.11 -21.56 -0.44
CA ASP A 644 -26.71 -22.88 -0.16
C ASP A 644 -26.52 -23.29 1.32
N LYS A 645 -25.42 -22.86 1.95
CA LYS A 645 -25.11 -23.11 3.37
C LYS A 645 -25.82 -22.15 4.34
N ARG A 646 -26.80 -21.35 3.89
CA ARG A 646 -27.55 -20.38 4.71
C ARG A 646 -28.00 -20.94 6.07
N GLU A 647 -28.67 -22.10 6.09
CA GLU A 647 -29.20 -22.69 7.33
C GLU A 647 -28.07 -23.16 8.27
N VAL A 648 -26.96 -23.64 7.72
CA VAL A 648 -25.77 -24.04 8.50
C VAL A 648 -25.15 -22.81 9.17
N ILE A 649 -25.01 -21.70 8.43
CA ILE A 649 -24.52 -20.42 8.93
C ILE A 649 -25.40 -19.91 10.07
N LEU A 650 -26.72 -19.87 9.85
CA LEU A 650 -27.68 -19.43 10.87
C LEU A 650 -27.64 -20.30 12.13
N ASN A 651 -27.55 -21.62 11.99
CA ASN A 651 -27.43 -22.54 13.13
C ASN A 651 -26.16 -22.30 13.94
N LYS A 652 -25.05 -21.93 13.29
CA LYS A 652 -23.80 -21.60 13.99
C LYS A 652 -23.92 -20.27 14.73
N LEU A 653 -24.44 -19.23 14.09
CA LEU A 653 -24.67 -17.91 14.69
C LEU A 653 -25.70 -17.97 15.83
N LYS A 654 -26.70 -18.87 15.74
CA LYS A 654 -27.73 -19.08 16.77
C LYS A 654 -27.16 -19.47 18.14
N LYS A 655 -25.96 -20.07 18.18
CA LYS A 655 -25.29 -20.44 19.43
C LYS A 655 -25.02 -19.24 20.34
N ILE A 656 -24.86 -18.03 19.80
CA ILE A 656 -24.59 -16.81 20.59
C ILE A 656 -25.72 -16.43 21.56
N TYR A 657 -26.93 -16.96 21.39
CA TYR A 657 -28.04 -16.70 22.32
C TYR A 657 -28.66 -18.00 22.88
N ALA A 658 -28.01 -19.15 22.66
CA ALA A 658 -28.45 -20.43 23.20
C ALA A 658 -28.32 -20.50 24.73
N LYS A 659 -27.35 -19.79 25.31
CA LYS A 659 -27.19 -19.56 26.76
C LYS A 659 -26.68 -18.14 27.03
N LYS A 660 -26.77 -17.68 28.29
CA LYS A 660 -26.16 -16.41 28.72
C LYS A 660 -24.64 -16.60 28.83
N PHE A 661 -23.87 -15.63 28.36
CA PHE A 661 -22.42 -15.57 28.59
C PHE A 661 -22.14 -14.54 29.67
N ASP A 662 -21.54 -14.96 30.79
CA ASP A 662 -21.18 -14.07 31.89
C ASP A 662 -19.85 -13.36 31.61
N ILE A 663 -19.87 -12.49 30.59
CA ILE A 663 -18.76 -11.63 30.19
C ILE A 663 -19.21 -10.18 30.09
N GLN A 664 -18.23 -9.29 29.98
CA GLN A 664 -18.45 -7.85 29.77
C GLN A 664 -18.29 -7.45 28.30
N LYS A 665 -19.01 -6.40 27.91
CA LYS A 665 -18.80 -5.62 26.69
C LYS A 665 -18.26 -4.25 27.05
N LEU A 666 -17.30 -3.77 26.26
CA LEU A 666 -16.57 -2.53 26.50
C LEU A 666 -16.62 -1.65 25.26
N ARG A 667 -16.14 -0.42 25.40
CA ARG A 667 -15.73 0.33 24.22
C ARG A 667 -14.59 -0.42 23.51
N THR A 668 -14.57 -0.31 22.20
CA THR A 668 -13.67 -1.04 21.30
C THR A 668 -13.18 -0.07 20.23
N HIS A 669 -12.10 -0.40 19.54
CA HIS A 669 -11.65 0.36 18.37
C HIS A 669 -12.70 0.36 17.26
N GLY A 670 -13.35 -0.78 17.00
CA GLY A 670 -14.54 -0.86 16.13
C GLY A 670 -14.28 -0.77 14.63
N ASN A 671 -13.03 -0.61 14.19
CA ASN A 671 -12.59 -0.71 12.79
C ASN A 671 -11.11 -1.11 12.67
N LEU A 672 -10.62 -1.94 13.59
CA LEU A 672 -9.20 -2.28 13.67
C LEU A 672 -8.67 -2.95 12.39
N GLY A 673 -7.43 -2.64 12.03
CA GLY A 673 -6.72 -3.19 10.88
C GLY A 673 -5.24 -2.79 10.92
N LEU A 674 -4.42 -3.39 10.06
CA LEU A 674 -2.97 -3.17 10.04
C LEU A 674 -2.57 -1.73 9.69
N SER A 675 -3.41 -0.99 8.96
CA SER A 675 -3.22 0.45 8.70
C SER A 675 -3.36 1.32 9.95
N HIS A 676 -3.99 0.79 11.01
CA HIS A 676 -4.17 1.45 12.30
C HIS A 676 -3.06 1.09 13.29
N VAL A 677 -1.99 0.42 12.82
CA VAL A 677 -0.83 0.05 13.63
C VAL A 677 0.37 0.85 13.13
N LEU A 678 1.00 1.65 13.99
CA LEU A 678 2.24 2.38 13.68
C LEU A 678 3.45 1.67 14.28
N LEU A 679 4.57 1.70 13.57
CA LEU A 679 5.81 1.01 13.94
C LEU A 679 6.78 1.98 14.61
N THR A 680 6.95 1.87 15.93
CA THR A 680 7.80 2.76 16.76
C THR A 680 9.14 2.09 17.07
N GLY A 681 9.84 1.64 16.02
CA GLY A 681 11.13 0.96 16.14
C GLY A 681 10.99 -0.52 16.54
N ARG A 682 11.11 -0.83 17.83
CA ARG A 682 11.00 -2.21 18.36
C ARG A 682 9.60 -2.57 18.87
N ASP A 683 8.68 -1.62 18.82
CA ASP A 683 7.34 -1.73 19.38
C ASP A 683 6.29 -1.22 18.38
N VAL A 684 5.02 -1.33 18.75
CA VAL A 684 3.90 -0.80 17.98
C VAL A 684 2.91 -0.04 18.84
N ILE A 685 2.19 0.88 18.21
CA ILE A 685 1.06 1.58 18.80
C ILE A 685 -0.16 1.45 17.89
N ILE A 686 -1.35 1.43 18.48
CA ILE A 686 -2.63 1.39 17.77
C ILE A 686 -3.26 2.78 17.81
N HIS A 687 -3.76 3.29 16.68
CA HIS A 687 -4.33 4.63 16.57
C HIS A 687 -5.66 4.64 15.81
N ASP A 688 -6.32 5.79 15.74
CA ASP A 688 -7.58 6.01 15.02
C ASP A 688 -8.76 5.16 15.57
N PHE A 689 -9.13 5.46 16.82
CA PHE A 689 -10.25 4.85 17.52
C PHE A 689 -11.61 5.43 17.07
N GLY A 690 -11.66 5.97 15.86
CA GLY A 690 -12.89 6.47 15.25
C GLY A 690 -13.94 5.36 15.13
N GLY A 691 -13.56 4.14 14.80
CA GLY A 691 -14.50 3.07 14.42
C GLY A 691 -14.95 3.22 12.97
N ASN A 692 -16.03 2.53 12.57
CA ASN A 692 -16.45 2.54 11.16
C ASN A 692 -16.97 3.94 10.76
N PRO A 693 -16.28 4.66 9.87
CA PRO A 693 -16.60 6.05 9.55
C PRO A 693 -17.88 6.23 8.73
N LEU A 694 -18.42 5.15 8.15
CA LEU A 694 -19.69 5.16 7.44
C LEU A 694 -20.89 5.15 8.40
N LYS A 695 -20.66 4.92 9.71
CA LYS A 695 -21.69 4.82 10.75
C LYS A 695 -21.80 6.11 11.58
N PRO A 696 -22.99 6.43 12.12
CA PRO A 696 -23.18 7.57 13.02
C PRO A 696 -22.45 7.37 14.35
N TYR A 697 -22.18 8.46 15.09
CA TYR A 697 -21.39 8.37 16.34
C TYR A 697 -22.10 7.56 17.42
N SER A 698 -23.43 7.63 17.46
CA SER A 698 -24.24 6.82 18.38
C SER A 698 -24.02 5.32 18.20
N GLU A 699 -23.84 4.83 16.96
CA GLU A 699 -23.54 3.43 16.68
C GLU A 699 -22.07 3.09 16.96
N ARG A 700 -21.14 4.01 16.64
CA ARG A 700 -19.70 3.87 16.87
C ARG A 700 -19.33 3.85 18.35
N ARG A 701 -20.09 4.53 19.22
CA ARG A 701 -19.89 4.55 20.69
C ARG A 701 -20.51 3.36 21.43
N LEU A 702 -21.23 2.47 20.74
CA LEU A 702 -21.81 1.28 21.39
C LEU A 702 -20.72 0.38 21.98
N LYS A 703 -20.93 -0.06 23.23
CA LYS A 703 -20.06 -1.04 23.88
C LYS A 703 -20.31 -2.43 23.27
N ARG A 704 -19.25 -3.09 22.81
CA ARG A 704 -19.25 -4.34 22.05
C ARG A 704 -18.29 -5.35 22.65
N SER A 705 -18.34 -6.59 22.16
CA SER A 705 -17.34 -7.60 22.55
C SER A 705 -15.98 -7.24 21.92
N PRO A 706 -14.88 -7.27 22.70
CA PRO A 706 -13.51 -7.11 22.19
C PRO A 706 -13.13 -8.10 21.09
N LEU A 707 -13.79 -9.25 21.04
CA LEU A 707 -13.58 -10.26 20.00
C LEU A 707 -13.93 -9.76 18.59
N ARG A 708 -14.66 -8.65 18.47
CA ARG A 708 -14.86 -7.98 17.17
C ARG A 708 -13.58 -7.32 16.64
N ASP A 709 -12.78 -6.71 17.50
CA ASP A 709 -11.49 -6.13 17.10
C ASP A 709 -10.49 -7.24 16.78
N VAL A 710 -10.49 -8.32 17.57
CA VAL A 710 -9.73 -9.55 17.28
C VAL A 710 -10.09 -10.09 15.90
N ALA A 711 -11.39 -10.25 15.59
CA ALA A 711 -11.85 -10.71 14.28
C ALA A 711 -11.44 -9.77 13.14
N ALA A 712 -11.50 -8.45 13.36
CA ALA A 712 -11.10 -7.46 12.37
C ALA A 712 -9.58 -7.50 12.08
N MET A 713 -8.74 -7.74 13.10
CA MET A 713 -7.29 -7.90 12.92
C MET A 713 -6.93 -9.22 12.22
N VAL A 714 -7.57 -10.34 12.60
CA VAL A 714 -7.42 -11.62 11.88
C VAL A 714 -7.75 -11.45 10.41
N ARG A 715 -8.88 -10.80 10.10
CA ARG A 715 -9.22 -10.44 8.72
C ARG A 715 -8.11 -9.61 8.08
N SER A 716 -7.56 -8.61 8.77
CA SER A 716 -6.47 -7.78 8.23
C SER A 716 -5.22 -8.57 7.84
N PHE A 717 -4.84 -9.61 8.60
CA PHE A 717 -3.73 -10.50 8.21
C PHE A 717 -4.03 -11.29 6.93
N TYR A 718 -5.26 -11.77 6.76
CA TYR A 718 -5.66 -12.43 5.51
C TYR A 718 -5.65 -11.45 4.33
N TYR A 719 -6.12 -10.22 4.53
CA TYR A 719 -6.12 -9.22 3.45
C TYR A 719 -4.72 -8.88 2.97
N VAL A 720 -3.78 -8.57 3.89
CA VAL A 720 -2.41 -8.23 3.50
C VAL A 720 -1.69 -9.42 2.85
N ALA A 721 -1.96 -10.64 3.32
CA ALA A 721 -1.38 -11.85 2.75
C ALA A 721 -1.81 -12.05 1.29
N TYR A 722 -3.12 -11.99 1.01
CA TYR A 722 -3.62 -12.16 -0.36
C TYR A 722 -3.25 -10.99 -1.26
N GLU A 723 -3.26 -9.76 -0.74
CA GLU A 723 -2.83 -8.58 -1.48
C GLU A 723 -1.38 -8.72 -1.99
N GLY A 724 -0.45 -9.17 -1.15
CA GLY A 724 0.93 -9.39 -1.59
C GLY A 724 1.06 -10.38 -2.74
N PHE A 725 0.20 -11.39 -2.82
CA PHE A 725 0.18 -12.36 -3.92
C PHE A 725 -0.44 -11.78 -5.19
N PHE A 726 -1.54 -11.01 -5.08
CA PHE A 726 -2.17 -10.35 -6.24
C PHE A 726 -1.29 -9.26 -6.84
N VAL A 727 -0.47 -8.61 -6.01
CA VAL A 727 0.30 -7.42 -6.37
C VAL A 727 1.77 -7.79 -6.68
N SER A 728 2.21 -9.03 -6.44
CA SER A 728 3.63 -9.39 -6.64
C SER A 728 4.09 -9.23 -8.10
N PRO A 729 5.14 -8.43 -8.37
CA PRO A 729 5.71 -8.31 -9.72
C PRO A 729 6.49 -9.56 -10.15
N GLN A 730 6.77 -10.48 -9.23
CA GLN A 730 7.64 -11.63 -9.49
C GLN A 730 6.94 -12.76 -10.26
N MET A 731 5.61 -12.70 -10.50
CA MET A 731 4.84 -13.84 -11.02
C MET A 731 3.82 -13.50 -12.12
N PRO A 732 3.68 -14.34 -13.16
CA PRO A 732 2.56 -14.33 -14.11
C PRO A 732 1.21 -14.69 -13.43
N GLY A 733 0.09 -14.22 -13.99
CA GLY A 733 -1.25 -14.40 -13.42
C GLY A 733 -1.68 -15.86 -13.19
N ASP A 734 -1.24 -16.81 -14.03
CA ASP A 734 -1.61 -18.22 -13.88
C ASP A 734 -0.87 -18.91 -12.73
N GLU A 735 0.42 -18.58 -12.51
CA GLU A 735 1.19 -19.07 -11.35
C GLU A 735 0.66 -18.49 -10.03
N GLN A 736 0.07 -17.28 -10.06
CA GLN A 736 -0.45 -16.63 -8.84
C GLN A 736 -1.57 -17.45 -8.19
N GLN A 737 -2.51 -18.00 -8.98
CA GLN A 737 -3.64 -18.76 -8.42
C GLN A 737 -3.19 -20.04 -7.71
N GLU A 738 -2.20 -20.74 -8.24
CA GLU A 738 -1.66 -21.97 -7.65
C GLU A 738 -1.01 -21.74 -6.28
N LEU A 739 -0.53 -20.52 -6.02
CA LEU A 739 0.20 -20.19 -4.79
C LEU A 739 -0.66 -19.52 -3.72
N LEU A 740 -1.90 -19.11 -4.03
CA LEU A 740 -2.82 -18.54 -3.04
C LEU A 740 -3.03 -19.39 -1.77
N PRO A 741 -2.99 -20.74 -1.79
CA PRO A 741 -3.02 -21.52 -0.55
C PRO A 741 -1.93 -21.13 0.46
N PHE A 742 -0.76 -20.68 -0.01
CA PHE A 742 0.31 -20.21 0.86
C PHE A 742 0.00 -18.85 1.51
N ALA A 743 -0.82 -18.01 0.89
CA ALA A 743 -1.30 -16.77 1.51
C ALA A 743 -2.15 -17.07 2.75
N SER A 744 -3.09 -18.02 2.65
CA SER A 744 -3.86 -18.49 3.82
C SER A 744 -2.98 -19.18 4.86
N PHE A 745 -1.98 -19.96 4.44
CA PHE A 745 -1.04 -20.61 5.35
C PHE A 745 -0.29 -19.59 6.21
N TRP A 746 0.27 -18.55 5.58
CA TRP A 746 0.96 -17.48 6.30
C TRP A 746 0.02 -16.70 7.22
N ALA A 747 -1.17 -16.32 6.72
CA ALA A 747 -2.16 -15.58 7.50
C ALA A 747 -2.65 -16.37 8.73
N HIS A 748 -2.78 -17.69 8.60
CA HIS A 748 -3.10 -18.58 9.71
C HIS A 748 -2.06 -18.46 10.83
N TYR A 749 -0.77 -18.58 10.51
CA TYR A 749 0.28 -18.46 11.53
C TYR A 749 0.35 -17.07 12.16
N MET A 750 0.28 -15.98 11.39
CA MET A 750 0.24 -14.63 11.96
C MET A 750 -0.94 -14.44 12.90
N SER A 751 -2.12 -14.96 12.51
CA SER A 751 -3.30 -14.91 13.35
C SER A 751 -3.14 -15.72 14.64
N ASN A 752 -2.44 -16.86 14.60
CA ASN A 752 -2.11 -17.65 15.79
C ASN A 752 -1.14 -16.90 16.71
N PHE A 753 -0.07 -16.30 16.19
CA PHE A 753 0.90 -15.56 17.01
C PHE A 753 0.27 -14.35 17.70
N PHE A 754 -0.55 -13.60 16.96
CA PHE A 754 -1.37 -12.52 17.50
C PHE A 754 -2.33 -13.03 18.59
N MET A 755 -3.10 -14.08 18.29
CA MET A 755 -4.10 -14.62 19.21
C MET A 755 -3.47 -15.22 20.46
N ARG A 756 -2.30 -15.85 20.33
CA ARG A 756 -1.54 -16.40 21.46
C ARG A 756 -1.19 -15.31 22.46
N ALA A 757 -0.55 -14.25 21.98
CA ALA A 757 -0.17 -13.12 22.81
C ALA A 757 -1.38 -12.43 23.43
N TYR A 758 -2.45 -12.22 22.64
CA TYR A 758 -3.68 -11.62 23.15
C TYR A 758 -4.31 -12.45 24.29
N LEU A 759 -4.43 -13.77 24.14
CA LEU A 759 -5.01 -14.63 25.18
C LEU A 759 -4.15 -14.70 26.45
N GLU A 760 -2.83 -14.74 26.31
CA GLU A 760 -1.91 -14.70 27.46
C GLU A 760 -2.10 -13.41 28.27
N GLU A 761 -2.23 -12.28 27.59
CA GLU A 761 -2.42 -10.97 28.22
C GLU A 761 -3.83 -10.75 28.79
N THR A 762 -4.84 -11.46 28.29
CA THR A 762 -6.25 -11.32 28.73
C THR A 762 -6.78 -12.51 29.54
N LYS A 763 -5.92 -13.40 30.04
CA LYS A 763 -6.34 -14.64 30.71
C LYS A 763 -7.36 -14.42 31.84
N ASP A 764 -7.17 -13.39 32.65
CA ASP A 764 -8.02 -13.07 33.81
C ASP A 764 -9.05 -11.97 33.50
N ALA A 765 -9.27 -11.63 32.24
CA ALA A 765 -10.15 -10.53 31.85
C ALA A 765 -11.63 -10.95 31.84
N ALA A 766 -12.48 -10.15 32.49
CA ALA A 766 -13.93 -10.40 32.57
C ALA A 766 -14.68 -10.29 31.22
N PHE A 767 -14.02 -9.89 30.15
CA PHE A 767 -14.59 -9.79 28.80
C PHE A 767 -14.24 -10.97 27.89
N ILE A 768 -13.42 -11.91 28.37
CA ILE A 768 -13.10 -13.17 27.68
C ILE A 768 -13.72 -14.33 28.46
N PRO A 769 -14.48 -15.23 27.80
CA PRO A 769 -14.98 -16.43 28.47
C PRO A 769 -13.84 -17.31 28.97
N GLN A 770 -13.96 -17.78 30.21
CA GLN A 770 -13.02 -18.73 30.81
C GLN A 770 -13.21 -20.14 30.25
N GLU A 771 -14.45 -20.51 29.96
CA GLU A 771 -14.77 -21.80 29.34
C GLU A 771 -14.40 -21.80 27.87
N LYS A 772 -13.62 -22.81 27.46
CA LYS A 772 -13.09 -22.92 26.11
C LYS A 772 -14.18 -23.00 25.04
N GLU A 773 -15.27 -23.71 25.33
CA GLU A 773 -16.41 -23.86 24.43
C GLU A 773 -17.14 -22.52 24.20
N ASP A 774 -17.21 -21.69 25.23
CA ASP A 774 -17.87 -20.38 25.17
C ASP A 774 -17.04 -19.37 24.41
N PHE A 775 -15.73 -19.39 24.66
CA PHE A 775 -14.77 -18.64 23.89
C PHE A 775 -14.84 -18.99 22.40
N GLU A 776 -14.87 -20.29 22.08
CA GLU A 776 -14.98 -20.77 20.70
C GLU A 776 -16.27 -20.30 20.02
N ILE A 777 -17.42 -20.39 20.69
CA ILE A 777 -18.71 -19.92 20.15
C ILE A 777 -18.65 -18.43 19.82
N LEU A 778 -18.18 -17.60 20.75
CA LEU A 778 -18.15 -16.15 20.57
C LEU A 778 -17.13 -15.73 19.51
N LEU A 779 -15.93 -16.31 19.53
CA LEU A 779 -14.90 -16.02 18.53
C LEU A 779 -15.36 -16.40 17.12
N GLN A 780 -15.90 -17.61 16.93
CA GLN A 780 -16.42 -18.04 15.63
C GLN A 780 -17.58 -17.16 15.16
N THR A 781 -18.44 -16.71 16.08
CA THR A 781 -19.56 -15.83 15.75
C THR A 781 -19.07 -14.49 15.20
N PHE A 782 -18.13 -13.83 15.89
CA PHE A 782 -17.64 -12.52 15.45
C PHE A 782 -16.71 -12.60 14.23
N LEU A 783 -15.95 -13.69 14.06
CA LEU A 783 -15.21 -13.95 12.83
C LEU A 783 -16.16 -14.14 11.64
N LEU A 784 -17.24 -14.90 11.81
CA LEU A 784 -18.21 -15.16 10.75
C LEU A 784 -19.03 -13.91 10.40
N GLU A 785 -19.48 -13.15 11.40
CA GLU A 785 -20.13 -11.84 11.19
C GLU A 785 -19.21 -10.90 10.38
N ASN A 786 -17.95 -10.77 10.81
CA ASN A 786 -16.99 -9.90 10.15
C ASN A 786 -16.71 -10.37 8.71
N ALA A 787 -16.49 -11.66 8.51
CA ALA A 787 -16.20 -12.22 7.20
C ALA A 787 -17.38 -12.09 6.23
N LEU A 788 -18.62 -12.30 6.68
CA LEU A 788 -19.83 -12.11 5.85
C LEU A 788 -20.03 -10.64 5.44
N HIS A 789 -19.79 -9.70 6.36
CA HIS A 789 -19.86 -8.27 6.03
C HIS A 789 -18.87 -7.90 4.91
N TRP A 790 -17.60 -8.31 5.07
CA TRP A 790 -16.57 -8.05 4.07
C TRP A 790 -16.78 -8.85 2.78
N PHE A 791 -17.40 -10.03 2.86
CA PHE A 791 -17.82 -10.79 1.68
C PHE A 791 -18.81 -9.99 0.83
N ASN A 792 -19.85 -9.41 1.43
CA ASN A 792 -20.82 -8.57 0.72
C ASN A 792 -20.15 -7.33 0.12
N TYR A 793 -19.25 -6.70 0.89
CA TYR A 793 -18.49 -5.52 0.47
C TYR A 793 -17.64 -5.81 -0.78
N GLU A 794 -16.77 -6.83 -0.74
CA GLU A 794 -15.90 -7.18 -1.87
C GLU A 794 -16.72 -7.66 -3.06
N LEU A 795 -17.78 -8.45 -2.86
CA LEU A 795 -18.64 -8.92 -3.96
C LEU A 795 -19.36 -7.77 -4.68
N THR A 796 -19.59 -6.64 -3.99
CA THR A 796 -20.24 -5.46 -4.57
C THR A 796 -19.26 -4.54 -5.28
N LEU A 797 -18.06 -4.34 -4.71
CA LEU A 797 -17.13 -3.32 -5.16
C LEU A 797 -15.91 -3.87 -5.92
N ARG A 798 -15.42 -5.06 -5.54
CA ARG A 798 -14.17 -5.67 -6.02
C ARG A 798 -14.27 -7.21 -6.06
N PRO A 799 -15.09 -7.78 -6.97
CA PRO A 799 -15.41 -9.21 -6.98
C PRO A 799 -14.18 -10.15 -7.06
N GLU A 800 -13.06 -9.67 -7.58
CA GLU A 800 -11.79 -10.39 -7.63
C GLU A 800 -11.17 -10.66 -6.25
N ARG A 801 -11.51 -9.87 -5.24
CA ARG A 801 -11.01 -10.02 -3.86
C ARG A 801 -11.90 -10.90 -2.97
N VAL A 802 -13.02 -11.40 -3.49
CA VAL A 802 -14.01 -12.17 -2.70
C VAL A 802 -13.44 -13.46 -2.08
N VAL A 803 -12.36 -14.00 -2.66
CA VAL A 803 -11.66 -15.19 -2.13
C VAL A 803 -11.14 -14.96 -0.71
N ILE A 804 -10.79 -13.74 -0.34
CA ILE A 804 -10.21 -13.43 0.98
C ILE A 804 -11.23 -13.70 2.11
N PRO A 805 -12.40 -13.03 2.16
CA PRO A 805 -13.41 -13.34 3.18
C PRO A 805 -13.94 -14.77 3.05
N LEU A 806 -14.03 -15.33 1.84
CA LEU A 806 -14.45 -16.72 1.63
C LEU A 806 -13.55 -17.72 2.39
N ARG A 807 -12.23 -17.54 2.36
CA ARG A 807 -11.28 -18.44 3.04
C ARG A 807 -11.40 -18.35 4.57
N ILE A 808 -11.70 -17.16 5.11
CA ILE A 808 -12.00 -16.98 6.54
C ILE A 808 -13.31 -17.73 6.90
N ILE A 809 -14.35 -17.61 6.07
CA ILE A 809 -15.62 -18.34 6.26
C ILE A 809 -15.38 -19.86 6.27
N GLN A 810 -14.54 -20.37 5.37
CA GLN A 810 -14.21 -21.79 5.28
C GLN A 810 -13.35 -22.31 6.43
N MET A 811 -12.45 -21.50 6.97
CA MET A 811 -11.70 -21.82 8.20
C MET A 811 -12.67 -22.12 9.37
N ILE A 812 -13.80 -21.42 9.42
CA ILE A 812 -14.82 -21.58 10.47
C ILE A 812 -15.80 -22.72 10.11
N MET A 813 -16.09 -22.89 8.83
CA MET A 813 -17.03 -23.88 8.31
C MET A 813 -16.35 -24.73 7.23
N PRO A 814 -15.45 -25.64 7.61
CA PRO A 814 -14.82 -26.53 6.66
C PRO A 814 -15.91 -27.28 5.89
N SER A 815 -15.75 -27.40 4.58
CA SER A 815 -16.53 -28.35 3.80
C SER A 815 -16.29 -29.72 4.41
N GLN A 816 -17.35 -30.50 4.69
CA GLN A 816 -17.16 -31.90 5.06
C GLN A 816 -16.23 -32.52 4.02
N GLU A 817 -15.03 -32.91 4.45
CA GLU A 817 -14.15 -33.74 3.64
C GLU A 817 -14.97 -34.96 3.23
N ARG A 818 -14.93 -35.30 1.93
CA ARG A 818 -15.28 -36.66 1.53
C ARG A 818 -14.40 -37.57 2.39
N GLU A 819 -15.03 -38.38 3.23
CA GLU A 819 -14.31 -39.49 3.87
C GLU A 819 -13.50 -40.20 2.77
N PRO A 820 -12.20 -40.42 2.96
CA PRO A 820 -11.44 -41.21 2.01
C PRO A 820 -12.02 -42.62 2.02
N GLU A 821 -12.51 -43.07 0.86
CA GLU A 821 -12.84 -44.49 0.62
C GLU A 821 -11.61 -45.39 0.79
#